data_AF-A0A917GPQ5-F1
#
_entry.id   AF-A0A917GPQ5-F1
#
_cell.length_a   1.000
_cell.length_b   1.000
_cell.length_c   1.000
_cell.angle_alpha   90.00
_cell.angle_beta   90.00
_cell.angle_gamma   90.00
#
_symmetry.space_group_name_H-M   'P 1'
#
loop_
_entity.id
_entity.type
_entity.pdbx_description
1 polymer ?
#
loop_
_entity_poly.entity_id
_entity_poly.type
_entity_poly.pdbx_seq_one_letter_code
_entity_poly.pdbx_strand_id
1 'polypeptide(L)'
;MNEMGENEEGENEPVKLSDHARLWDHTFIKILDVRHATMEPGEELSSYRLPASAFLYTTRGSAQIRLDGVLNTISRFSVLHGGKGLCLDITAEEFLEYYMILYKAVLALPARPELVKLMEQNNPFQMQYLFTPHYPIPVFQNVTLLSKVWERSETMEKLHIKSIFYQLLHVIFEQMERQSVISVKPDLVAQAIQYIHQRYMEPITLESLLEMLDCSSRQLLRSFKKQVRTSPIDYLIQVRMNKAKELLLTTELTLKDISESVGYADSYYFSRLFKKHEGVSPTLFKEKAQQHNDRRNNPSYLFRYPIVARRHQRYIGNEFENRYQSKREGDLPMYRKSRTAMAATLLFCFALFLSACSTGGTNSAATNGSTPSNNVAATATASPAANTAAETEASTRVIKHAMGEETLTGNPERVVILTNEGTEALLAMGIKPVGAVQSWIGDPWYDHIKQDMEGVTVVGDELQPNIELIASLKPDLIIGNKVRQEKIYEQLKQIAPTIFSDDLAGDWKINFKLYSEALNKQQEGEQAMAAFDKRVEEVKGKLGSKADTKVSVVRFSAKQVRIYQKQTFSGVLLNQLGIARPESQDKESFIEVMSKETIPSMDGDVMFYFVSENPGKTDAANVVEEWKKDPLFQNLNVTKNNKVIQVDEGIWNSAGGYEAANLLLDELVAYFDVK
;
A
#
# COMPACT_ATOMS: atom_id res chain seq x y z
N MET A 1 -41.51 -7.87 19.18
CA MET A 1 -41.73 -6.55 19.83
C MET A 1 -40.58 -6.31 20.78
N ASN A 2 -39.67 -5.44 20.35
CA ASN A 2 -38.87 -4.50 21.13
C ASN A 2 -37.62 -4.17 20.31
N GLU A 3 -37.81 -3.22 19.40
CA GLU A 3 -36.75 -2.33 18.94
C GLU A 3 -36.22 -1.59 20.17
N MET A 4 -34.91 -1.71 20.44
CA MET A 4 -34.20 -0.71 21.23
C MET A 4 -33.46 0.17 20.24
N GLY A 5 -34.00 1.35 20.01
CA GLY A 5 -33.30 2.43 19.34
C GLY A 5 -32.09 2.83 20.18
N GLU A 6 -30.91 2.75 19.59
CA GLU A 6 -29.77 3.52 20.07
C GLU A 6 -30.04 4.98 19.71
N ASN A 7 -30.20 5.80 20.74
CA ASN A 7 -30.43 7.23 20.64
C ASN A 7 -29.33 7.93 19.83
N GLU A 8 -29.69 8.43 18.65
CA GLU A 8 -28.96 9.48 17.92
C GLU A 8 -29.21 10.84 18.60
N GLU A 9 -28.61 11.07 19.77
CA GLU A 9 -28.53 12.40 20.38
C GLU A 9 -27.08 12.64 20.84
N GLY A 10 -26.27 13.28 20.00
CA GLY A 10 -24.89 13.61 20.38
C GLY A 10 -24.05 14.39 19.36
N GLU A 11 -24.53 14.68 18.15
CA GLU A 11 -23.70 15.35 17.13
C GLU A 11 -23.68 16.89 17.21
N ASN A 12 -24.38 17.53 18.17
CA ASN A 12 -24.48 19.00 18.27
C ASN A 12 -24.38 19.57 19.71
N GLU A 13 -23.72 18.90 20.65
CA GLU A 13 -23.39 19.54 21.93
C GLU A 13 -22.27 20.57 21.71
N PRO A 14 -22.41 21.83 22.17
CA PRO A 14 -21.35 22.82 22.06
C PRO A 14 -20.10 22.33 22.79
N VAL A 15 -18.99 22.36 22.08
CA VAL A 15 -17.67 21.93 22.54
C VAL A 15 -17.28 22.70 23.81
N LYS A 16 -17.08 21.98 24.91
CA LYS A 16 -16.71 22.57 26.20
C LYS A 16 -15.24 22.97 26.21
N LEU A 17 -14.97 24.26 26.40
CA LEU A 17 -13.61 24.80 26.49
C LEU A 17 -12.80 24.16 27.65
N SER A 18 -13.47 23.68 28.70
CA SER A 18 -12.84 22.94 29.80
C SER A 18 -12.21 21.62 29.35
N ASP A 19 -12.80 20.94 28.37
CA ASP A 19 -12.27 19.68 27.83
C ASP A 19 -11.06 19.93 26.93
N HIS A 20 -11.08 21.05 26.20
CA HIS A 20 -9.92 21.52 25.44
C HIS A 20 -8.75 21.82 26.37
N ALA A 21 -8.98 22.60 27.44
CA ALA A 21 -7.95 22.95 28.41
C ALA A 21 -7.29 21.71 29.03
N ARG A 22 -8.07 20.65 29.33
CA ARG A 22 -7.54 19.37 29.80
C ARG A 22 -6.61 18.69 28.79
N LEU A 23 -6.97 18.68 27.51
CA LEU A 23 -6.12 18.10 26.47
C LEU A 23 -4.85 18.93 26.24
N TRP A 24 -4.93 20.26 26.34
CA TRP A 24 -3.76 21.14 26.28
C TRP A 24 -2.78 20.90 27.44
N ASP A 25 -3.28 20.63 28.64
CA ASP A 25 -2.45 20.33 29.82
C ASP A 25 -1.70 18.99 29.72
N HIS A 26 -2.31 18.00 29.07
CA HIS A 26 -1.74 16.64 28.93
C HIS A 26 -1.02 16.38 27.61
N THR A 27 -0.74 17.41 26.81
CA THR A 27 -0.03 17.28 25.54
C THR A 27 1.34 17.95 25.57
N PHE A 28 2.32 17.27 24.97
CA PHE A 28 3.60 17.85 24.65
C PHE A 28 3.47 18.71 23.40
N ILE A 29 3.73 20.00 23.55
CA ILE A 29 3.75 20.96 22.44
C ILE A 29 5.19 21.15 21.93
N LYS A 30 5.33 21.07 20.61
CA LYS A 30 6.54 21.44 19.88
C LYS A 30 6.21 22.57 18.89
N ILE A 31 6.79 23.74 19.12
CA ILE A 31 6.74 24.84 18.14
C ILE A 31 7.68 24.48 16.99
N LEU A 32 7.14 24.53 15.77
CA LEU A 32 7.83 24.15 14.55
C LEU A 32 8.39 25.37 13.82
N ASP A 33 7.63 26.46 13.82
CA ASP A 33 7.98 27.68 13.09
C ASP A 33 7.19 28.88 13.65
N VAL A 34 7.80 30.07 13.60
CA VAL A 34 7.14 31.34 13.91
C VAL A 34 7.50 32.31 12.79
N ARG A 35 6.50 32.73 12.03
CA ARG A 35 6.66 33.63 10.88
C ARG A 35 6.03 34.97 11.18
N HIS A 36 6.72 36.03 10.74
CA HIS A 36 6.17 37.37 10.61
C HIS A 36 6.08 37.69 9.12
N ALA A 37 4.91 38.09 8.65
CA ALA A 37 4.63 38.32 7.24
C ALA A 37 3.80 39.59 7.02
N THR A 38 4.02 40.20 5.87
CA THR A 38 3.27 41.35 5.37
C THR A 38 2.73 41.04 3.99
N MET A 39 1.55 41.56 3.66
CA MET A 39 0.94 41.48 2.34
C MET A 39 0.51 42.87 1.89
N GLU A 40 0.86 43.23 0.66
CA GLU A 40 0.41 44.47 0.02
C GLU A 40 -1.02 44.33 -0.52
N PRO A 41 -1.77 45.43 -0.73
CA PRO A 41 -3.13 45.38 -1.26
C PRO A 41 -3.21 44.61 -2.58
N GLY A 42 -4.10 43.62 -2.64
CA GLY A 42 -4.30 42.75 -3.80
C GLY A 42 -3.38 41.52 -3.86
N GLU A 43 -2.42 41.37 -2.93
CA GLU A 43 -1.68 40.12 -2.81
C GLU A 43 -2.56 38.99 -2.27
N GLU A 44 -2.30 37.78 -2.77
CA GLU A 44 -3.07 36.59 -2.44
C GLU A 44 -2.15 35.46 -1.97
N LEU A 45 -2.52 34.86 -0.85
CA LEU A 45 -2.06 33.54 -0.43
C LEU A 45 -3.17 32.55 -0.76
N SER A 46 -3.04 31.83 -1.88
CA SER A 46 -4.09 30.93 -2.38
C SER A 46 -3.74 29.46 -2.12
N SER A 47 -4.74 28.69 -1.68
CA SER A 47 -4.68 27.24 -1.46
C SER A 47 -3.53 26.80 -0.53
N TYR A 48 -3.19 27.63 0.46
CA TYR A 48 -2.13 27.32 1.40
C TYR A 48 -2.63 26.28 2.41
N ARG A 49 -2.07 25.07 2.34
CA ARG A 49 -2.39 24.01 3.32
C ARG A 49 -1.48 24.12 4.51
N LEU A 50 -2.09 24.19 5.70
CA LEU A 50 -1.34 24.22 6.95
C LEU A 50 -0.53 22.91 7.12
N PRO A 51 0.81 22.96 7.18
CA PRO A 51 1.64 21.76 7.33
C PRO A 51 1.59 21.18 8.75
N ALA A 52 1.12 21.98 9.71
CA ALA A 52 0.86 21.63 11.10
C ALA A 52 -0.22 22.55 11.65
N SER A 53 -0.75 22.29 12.84
CA SER A 53 -1.69 23.21 13.48
C SER A 53 -1.07 24.60 13.65
N ALA A 54 -1.87 25.64 13.44
CA ALA A 54 -1.37 27.00 13.39
C ALA A 54 -2.28 27.96 14.16
N PHE A 55 -1.64 28.94 14.79
CA PHE A 55 -2.26 30.20 15.16
C PHE A 55 -1.84 31.29 14.18
N LEU A 56 -2.78 32.13 13.77
CA LEU A 56 -2.52 33.35 13.02
C LEU A 56 -3.04 34.55 13.82
N TYR A 57 -2.22 35.59 13.92
CA TYR A 57 -2.58 36.83 14.62
C TYR A 57 -2.26 38.04 13.74
N THR A 58 -3.27 38.82 13.39
CA THR A 58 -3.09 40.04 12.59
C THR A 58 -2.73 41.22 13.50
N THR A 59 -1.86 42.11 13.05
CA THR A 59 -1.49 43.33 13.80
C THR A 59 -1.96 44.59 13.11
N ARG A 60 -1.96 44.61 11.77
CA ARG A 60 -2.38 45.75 10.95
C ARG A 60 -3.14 45.26 9.72
N GLY A 61 -4.03 46.09 9.21
CA GLY A 61 -4.77 45.81 7.98
C GLY A 61 -6.10 45.09 8.13
N SER A 62 -6.64 44.75 6.96
CA SER A 62 -7.78 43.86 6.77
C SER A 62 -7.57 42.97 5.55
N ALA A 63 -8.23 41.81 5.56
CA ALA A 63 -8.21 40.86 4.46
C ALA A 63 -9.49 40.04 4.42
N GLN A 64 -9.80 39.52 3.24
CA GLN A 64 -10.72 38.40 3.10
C GLN A 64 -9.95 37.11 3.34
N ILE A 65 -10.51 36.23 4.15
CA ILE A 65 -9.92 34.94 4.48
C ILE A 65 -10.93 33.83 4.17
N ARG A 66 -10.46 32.71 3.63
CA ARG A 66 -11.28 31.48 3.53
C ARG A 66 -10.63 30.37 4.34
N LEU A 67 -11.43 29.76 5.21
CA LEU A 67 -11.07 28.57 5.97
C LEU A 67 -11.89 27.42 5.42
N ASP A 68 -11.23 26.52 4.70
CA ASP A 68 -11.88 25.42 3.96
C ASP A 68 -13.06 25.89 3.09
N GLY A 69 -12.86 27.04 2.42
CA GLY A 69 -13.85 27.66 1.54
C GLY A 69 -14.89 28.54 2.23
N VAL A 70 -14.97 28.56 3.56
CA VAL A 70 -15.86 29.47 4.30
C VAL A 70 -15.25 30.87 4.33
N LEU A 71 -15.89 31.81 3.63
CA LEU A 71 -15.46 33.19 3.53
C LEU A 71 -15.72 33.95 4.84
N ASN A 72 -14.69 34.62 5.34
CA ASN A 72 -14.72 35.50 6.49
C ASN A 72 -13.91 36.77 6.19
N THR A 73 -14.12 37.82 6.96
CA THR A 73 -13.31 39.03 6.91
C THR A 73 -12.54 39.20 8.20
N ILE A 74 -11.26 39.52 8.11
CA ILE A 74 -10.40 39.79 9.27
C ILE A 74 -9.93 41.23 9.26
N SER A 75 -9.76 41.78 10.45
CA SER A 75 -9.20 43.10 10.68
C SER A 75 -7.96 42.99 11.55
N ARG A 76 -7.36 44.13 11.95
CA ARG A 76 -6.30 44.15 12.95
C ARG A 76 -6.70 43.40 14.23
N PHE A 77 -5.72 42.73 14.83
CA PHE A 77 -5.84 41.99 16.08
C PHE A 77 -6.77 40.78 16.06
N SER A 78 -7.15 40.27 14.90
CA SER A 78 -7.89 39.02 14.81
C SER A 78 -6.98 37.82 15.11
N VAL A 79 -7.50 36.87 15.89
CA VAL A 79 -6.91 35.57 16.18
C VAL A 79 -7.63 34.52 15.37
N LEU A 80 -6.86 33.69 14.69
CA LEU A 80 -7.34 32.53 13.95
C LEU A 80 -6.57 31.29 14.40
N HIS A 81 -7.28 30.17 14.47
CA HIS A 81 -6.68 28.86 14.65
C HIS A 81 -7.19 27.86 13.62
N GLY A 82 -6.28 27.00 13.16
CA GLY A 82 -6.56 25.94 12.21
C GLY A 82 -5.70 24.72 12.47
N GLY A 83 -6.27 23.54 12.25
CA GLY A 83 -5.55 22.27 12.31
C GLY A 83 -4.67 22.01 11.10
N LYS A 84 -3.80 20.99 11.21
CA LYS A 84 -3.04 20.46 10.06
C LYS A 84 -4.02 20.08 8.93
N GLY A 85 -3.70 20.47 7.70
CA GLY A 85 -4.50 20.16 6.52
C GLY A 85 -5.54 21.22 6.14
N LEU A 86 -5.87 22.15 7.05
CA LEU A 86 -6.76 23.28 6.76
C LEU A 86 -6.26 24.04 5.53
N CYS A 87 -7.18 24.33 4.62
CA CYS A 87 -6.93 25.16 3.45
C CYS A 87 -7.20 26.62 3.79
N LEU A 88 -6.13 27.42 3.79
CA LEU A 88 -6.13 28.84 4.09
C LEU A 88 -5.97 29.64 2.79
N ASP A 89 -6.96 30.47 2.48
CA ASP A 89 -6.86 31.49 1.45
C ASP A 89 -6.88 32.87 2.10
N ILE A 90 -5.94 33.76 1.76
CA ILE A 90 -5.93 35.16 2.23
C ILE A 90 -5.84 36.06 1.00
N THR A 91 -6.74 37.03 0.90
CA THR A 91 -6.68 38.11 -0.09
C THR A 91 -6.63 39.43 0.67
N ALA A 92 -5.51 40.14 0.57
CA ALA A 92 -5.30 41.41 1.25
C ALA A 92 -6.14 42.50 0.59
N GLU A 93 -7.11 43.06 1.33
CA GLU A 93 -7.91 44.20 0.83
C GLU A 93 -7.14 45.51 0.98
N GLU A 94 -6.40 45.63 2.08
CA GLU A 94 -5.44 46.68 2.38
C GLU A 94 -4.10 46.05 2.75
N PHE A 95 -3.13 46.86 3.19
CA PHE A 95 -1.89 46.34 3.77
C PHE A 95 -2.20 45.44 4.97
N LEU A 96 -1.80 44.18 4.93
CA LEU A 96 -1.99 43.21 6.01
C LEU A 96 -0.66 42.84 6.65
N GLU A 97 -0.60 42.85 7.98
CA GLU A 97 0.55 42.34 8.73
C GLU A 97 0.07 41.29 9.72
N TYR A 98 0.74 40.14 9.74
CA TYR A 98 0.36 39.04 10.63
C TYR A 98 1.54 38.18 11.06
N TYR A 99 1.33 37.47 12.17
CA TYR A 99 2.21 36.43 12.66
C TYR A 99 1.53 35.07 12.48
N MET A 100 2.30 34.05 12.11
CA MET A 100 1.83 32.67 12.02
C MET A 100 2.74 31.77 12.87
N ILE A 101 2.14 31.04 13.81
CA ILE A 101 2.84 30.15 14.74
C ILE A 101 2.41 28.71 14.42
N LEU A 102 3.35 27.91 13.89
CA LEU A 102 3.13 26.50 13.58
C LEU A 102 3.57 25.63 14.75
N TYR A 103 2.73 24.70 15.16
CA TYR A 103 3.01 23.81 16.28
C TYR A 103 2.49 22.39 16.04
N LYS A 104 3.10 21.43 16.74
CA LYS A 104 2.65 20.04 16.83
C LYS A 104 2.32 19.70 18.27
N ALA A 105 1.15 19.12 18.49
CA ALA A 105 0.73 18.55 19.77
C ALA A 105 0.87 17.03 19.73
N VAL A 106 1.46 16.44 20.77
CA VAL A 106 1.56 14.98 20.93
C VAL A 106 1.10 14.62 22.33
N LEU A 107 0.17 13.67 22.44
CA LEU A 107 -0.30 13.19 23.74
C LEU A 107 0.85 12.50 24.49
N ALA A 108 1.06 12.86 25.76
CA ALA A 108 2.13 12.24 26.55
C ALA A 108 1.84 10.75 26.75
N LEU A 109 2.81 9.89 26.43
CA LEU A 109 2.69 8.44 26.59
C LEU A 109 3.39 7.96 27.88
N PRO A 110 2.80 7.00 28.63
CA PRO A 110 1.50 6.36 28.38
C PRO A 110 0.33 7.31 28.70
N ALA A 111 -0.62 7.41 27.77
CA ALA A 111 -1.79 8.28 27.92
C ALA A 111 -2.92 7.55 28.64
N ARG A 112 -3.67 8.27 29.49
CA ARG A 112 -4.88 7.73 30.13
C ARG A 112 -5.94 7.44 29.05
N PRO A 113 -6.65 6.29 29.08
CA PRO A 113 -7.66 5.94 28.08
C PRO A 113 -8.75 7.00 27.89
N GLU A 114 -9.13 7.69 28.97
CA GLU A 114 -10.09 8.80 28.92
C GLU A 114 -9.60 9.98 28.06
N LEU A 115 -8.31 10.32 28.13
CA LEU A 115 -7.71 11.39 27.33
C LEU A 115 -7.58 10.99 25.86
N VAL A 116 -7.29 9.71 25.59
CA VAL A 116 -7.28 9.17 24.22
C VAL A 116 -8.68 9.28 23.61
N LYS A 117 -9.70 8.82 24.34
CA LYS A 117 -11.11 8.92 23.90
C LYS A 117 -11.54 10.38 23.70
N LEU A 118 -11.15 11.28 24.61
CA LEU A 118 -11.46 12.70 24.49
C LEU A 118 -10.78 13.33 23.28
N MET A 119 -9.52 12.98 23.00
CA MET A 119 -8.79 13.40 21.80
C MET A 119 -9.49 12.93 20.52
N GLU A 120 -9.96 11.69 20.47
CA GLU A 120 -10.68 11.14 19.30
C GLU A 120 -12.03 11.85 19.05
N GLN A 121 -12.71 12.26 20.12
CA GLN A 121 -14.03 12.89 20.02
C GLN A 121 -13.93 14.38 19.71
N ASN A 122 -13.04 15.10 20.39
CA ASN A 122 -13.00 16.55 20.46
C ASN A 122 -11.55 17.08 20.52
N ASN A 123 -10.78 16.82 19.46
CA ASN A 123 -9.39 17.26 19.34
C ASN A 123 -9.28 18.80 19.18
N PRO A 124 -8.81 19.55 20.21
CA PRO A 124 -8.72 21.00 20.14
C PRO A 124 -7.70 21.50 19.10
N PHE A 125 -6.69 20.69 18.79
CA PHE A 125 -5.63 21.03 17.84
C PHE A 125 -6.09 21.02 16.39
N GLN A 126 -7.28 20.46 16.13
CA GLN A 126 -7.92 20.41 14.82
C GLN A 126 -9.10 21.40 14.69
N MET A 127 -9.50 22.07 15.77
CA MET A 127 -10.65 22.97 15.75
C MET A 127 -10.36 24.28 15.04
N GLN A 128 -11.40 24.88 14.47
CA GLN A 128 -11.32 26.16 13.78
C GLN A 128 -12.05 27.22 14.58
N TYR A 129 -11.42 28.37 14.74
CA TYR A 129 -12.07 29.55 15.30
C TYR A 129 -11.38 30.80 14.80
N LEU A 130 -12.19 31.85 14.66
CA LEU A 130 -11.78 33.18 14.25
C LEU A 130 -12.51 34.19 15.12
N PHE A 131 -11.78 35.07 15.79
CA PHE A 131 -12.38 36.14 16.59
C PHE A 131 -11.41 37.32 16.76
N THR A 132 -11.93 38.47 17.18
CA THR A 132 -11.13 39.64 17.53
C THR A 132 -11.17 39.81 19.05
N PRO A 133 -10.05 39.61 19.78
CA PRO A 133 -10.02 39.75 21.23
C PRO A 133 -10.44 41.15 21.69
N HIS A 134 -11.26 41.22 22.75
CA HIS A 134 -11.57 42.49 23.42
C HIS A 134 -10.34 43.17 24.02
N TYR A 135 -9.36 42.37 24.48
CA TYR A 135 -8.10 42.84 25.04
C TYR A 135 -6.93 42.30 24.19
N PRO A 136 -6.59 42.94 23.07
CA PRO A 136 -5.61 42.41 22.12
C PRO A 136 -4.15 42.57 22.58
N ILE A 137 -3.86 43.51 23.49
CA ILE A 137 -2.49 43.85 23.89
C ILE A 137 -1.71 42.67 24.47
N PRO A 138 -2.25 41.85 25.40
CA PRO A 138 -1.51 40.70 25.92
C PRO A 138 -1.24 39.63 24.85
N VAL A 139 -2.14 39.45 23.87
CA VAL A 139 -1.91 38.56 22.72
C VAL A 139 -0.75 39.10 21.87
N PHE A 140 -0.81 40.40 21.51
CA PHE A 140 0.23 41.07 20.73
C PHE A 140 1.62 41.00 21.39
N GLN A 141 1.69 41.24 22.70
CA GLN A 141 2.94 41.18 23.46
C GLN A 141 3.56 39.79 23.42
N ASN A 142 2.76 38.74 23.66
CA ASN A 142 3.23 37.36 23.62
C ASN A 142 3.69 36.95 22.22
N VAL A 143 2.90 37.26 21.18
CA VAL A 143 3.23 36.91 19.79
C VAL A 143 4.52 37.61 19.32
N THR A 144 4.66 38.90 19.63
CA THR A 144 5.86 39.67 19.27
C THR A 144 7.09 39.17 20.01
N LEU A 145 6.97 38.88 21.31
CA LEU A 145 8.06 38.31 22.10
C LEU A 145 8.46 36.92 21.57
N LEU A 146 7.48 36.08 21.25
CA LEU A 146 7.69 34.75 20.70
C LEU A 146 8.48 34.81 19.38
N SER A 147 8.08 35.70 18.45
CA SER A 147 8.79 35.92 17.18
C SER A 147 10.24 36.37 17.41
N LYS A 148 10.44 37.35 18.29
CA LYS A 148 11.77 37.89 18.61
C LYS A 148 12.71 36.86 19.23
N VAL A 149 12.18 35.97 20.09
CA VAL A 149 12.97 34.90 20.69
C VAL A 149 13.25 33.79 19.68
N TRP A 150 12.30 33.48 18.80
CA TRP A 150 12.45 32.48 17.74
C TRP A 150 13.61 32.81 16.79
N GLU A 151 13.71 34.08 16.36
CA GLU A 151 14.78 34.57 15.48
C GLU A 151 16.20 34.38 16.04
N ARG A 152 16.34 34.31 17.38
CA ARG A 152 17.65 34.19 18.04
C ARG A 152 18.18 32.75 18.09
N SER A 153 17.33 31.74 17.84
CA SER A 153 17.68 30.34 17.50
C SER A 153 18.82 29.66 18.30
N GLU A 154 18.98 29.97 19.59
CA GLU A 154 19.91 29.25 20.48
C GLU A 154 19.23 28.06 21.20
N THR A 155 19.98 27.00 21.49
CA THR A 155 19.45 25.77 22.13
C THR A 155 18.75 26.04 23.47
N MET A 156 19.21 27.04 24.23
CA MET A 156 18.63 27.43 25.53
C MET A 156 17.27 28.14 25.42
N GLU A 157 16.95 28.74 24.27
CA GLU A 157 15.70 29.50 24.07
C GLU A 157 14.49 28.59 23.82
N LYS A 158 14.69 27.29 23.52
CA LYS A 158 13.59 26.35 23.25
C LYS A 158 12.60 26.22 24.41
N LEU A 159 13.09 26.27 25.65
CA LEU A 159 12.23 26.24 26.84
C LEU A 159 11.48 27.57 27.03
N HIS A 160 12.14 28.69 26.75
CA HIS A 160 11.55 30.02 26.84
C HIS A 160 10.44 30.23 25.80
N ILE A 161 10.67 29.81 24.54
CA ILE A 161 9.66 29.77 23.47
C ILE A 161 8.41 29.02 23.92
N LYS A 162 8.59 27.84 24.54
CA LYS A 162 7.46 27.08 25.09
C LYS A 162 6.73 27.82 26.19
N SER A 163 7.44 28.43 27.13
CA SER A 163 6.84 29.23 28.21
C SER A 163 5.98 30.37 27.66
N ILE A 164 6.50 31.15 26.71
CA ILE A 164 5.76 32.24 26.06
C ILE A 164 4.54 31.70 25.31
N PHE A 165 4.67 30.57 24.62
CA PHE A 165 3.54 29.96 23.92
C PHE A 165 2.43 29.51 24.87
N TYR A 166 2.74 28.91 26.01
CA TYR A 166 1.72 28.56 27.01
C TYR A 166 1.06 29.81 27.61
N GLN A 167 1.79 30.91 27.79
CA GLN A 167 1.20 32.20 28.20
C GLN A 167 0.26 32.75 27.13
N LEU A 168 0.64 32.67 25.85
CA LEU A 168 -0.22 33.05 24.73
C LEU A 168 -1.53 32.25 24.72
N LEU A 169 -1.46 30.92 24.89
CA LEU A 169 -2.64 30.04 24.95
C LEU A 169 -3.57 30.43 26.10
N HIS A 170 -3.01 30.69 27.28
CA HIS A 170 -3.80 31.11 28.44
C HIS A 170 -4.60 32.39 28.14
N VAL A 171 -3.94 33.39 27.56
CA VAL A 171 -4.61 34.65 27.17
C VAL A 171 -5.67 34.39 26.11
N ILE A 172 -5.39 33.59 25.08
CA ILE A 172 -6.36 33.28 24.02
C ILE A 172 -7.60 32.61 24.62
N PHE A 173 -7.44 31.59 25.47
CA PHE A 173 -8.57 30.88 26.07
C PHE A 173 -9.39 31.76 27.02
N GLU A 174 -8.74 32.63 27.80
CA GLU A 174 -9.45 33.60 28.63
C GLU A 174 -10.32 34.54 27.76
N GLN A 175 -9.78 35.01 26.63
CA GLN A 175 -10.53 35.87 25.70
C GLN A 175 -11.67 35.10 25.02
N MET A 176 -11.46 33.83 24.66
CA MET A 176 -12.49 32.97 24.08
C MET A 176 -13.64 32.72 25.06
N GLU A 177 -13.33 32.42 26.32
CA GLU A 177 -14.33 32.19 27.37
C GLU A 177 -15.17 33.44 27.64
N ARG A 178 -14.52 34.60 27.81
CA ARG A 178 -15.20 35.89 28.05
C ARG A 178 -16.13 36.31 26.91
N GLN A 179 -15.85 35.85 25.69
CA GLN A 179 -16.59 36.21 24.48
C GLN A 179 -17.52 35.10 24.00
N SER A 180 -17.54 33.95 24.66
CA SER A 180 -18.27 32.76 24.22
C SER A 180 -17.95 32.39 22.76
N VAL A 181 -16.66 32.45 22.38
CA VAL A 181 -16.22 32.15 21.01
C VAL A 181 -16.57 30.70 20.67
N ILE A 182 -17.27 30.52 19.55
CA ILE A 182 -17.65 29.20 19.06
C ILE A 182 -16.46 28.59 18.31
N SER A 183 -16.11 27.36 18.66
CA SER A 183 -15.17 26.55 17.88
C SER A 183 -15.94 25.63 16.93
N VAL A 184 -15.48 25.56 15.69
CA VAL A 184 -16.09 24.77 14.63
C VAL A 184 -15.21 23.57 14.34
N LYS A 185 -15.82 22.38 14.27
CA LYS A 185 -15.14 21.16 13.87
C LYS A 185 -14.93 21.16 12.36
N PRO A 186 -13.72 20.85 11.84
CA PRO A 186 -13.49 20.76 10.41
C PRO A 186 -14.39 19.69 9.75
N ASP A 187 -14.98 20.03 8.60
CA ASP A 187 -15.64 19.04 7.76
C ASP A 187 -14.60 18.32 6.90
N LEU A 188 -14.11 17.20 7.43
CA LEU A 188 -13.12 16.35 6.77
C LEU A 188 -13.58 15.86 5.38
N VAL A 189 -14.88 15.68 5.17
CA VAL A 189 -15.41 15.23 3.88
C VAL A 189 -15.38 16.37 2.87
N ALA A 190 -15.82 17.57 3.27
CA ALA A 190 -15.72 18.74 2.41
C ALA A 190 -14.26 19.05 2.03
N GLN A 191 -13.34 18.98 2.99
CA GLN A 191 -11.90 19.14 2.74
C GLN A 191 -11.35 18.08 1.77
N ALA A 192 -11.73 16.81 1.96
CA ALA A 192 -11.36 15.72 1.05
C ALA A 192 -11.87 15.96 -0.37
N ILE A 193 -13.14 16.36 -0.51
CA ILE A 193 -13.77 16.66 -1.79
C ILE A 193 -13.04 17.83 -2.48
N GLN A 194 -12.81 18.93 -1.75
CA GLN A 194 -12.11 20.09 -2.30
C GLN A 194 -10.70 19.72 -2.76
N TYR A 195 -9.97 18.94 -1.97
CA TYR A 195 -8.65 18.42 -2.35
C TYR A 195 -8.72 17.60 -3.64
N ILE A 196 -9.67 16.65 -3.71
CA ILE A 196 -9.88 15.82 -4.89
C ILE A 196 -10.16 16.69 -6.11
N HIS A 197 -11.06 17.67 -6.04
CA HIS A 197 -11.36 18.53 -7.20
C HIS A 197 -10.18 19.41 -7.64
N GLN A 198 -9.35 19.87 -6.71
CA GLN A 198 -8.16 20.66 -7.04
C GLN A 198 -7.04 19.83 -7.66
N ARG A 199 -6.91 18.56 -7.26
CA ARG A 199 -5.73 17.72 -7.54
C ARG A 199 -6.08 16.41 -8.22
N TYR A 200 -7.27 16.25 -8.80
CA TYR A 200 -7.74 14.96 -9.33
C TYR A 200 -6.80 14.35 -10.38
N MET A 201 -6.01 15.16 -11.07
CA MET A 201 -5.04 14.69 -12.08
C MET A 201 -3.82 13.98 -11.46
N GLU A 202 -3.52 14.24 -10.19
CA GLU A 202 -2.36 13.72 -9.46
C GLU A 202 -2.65 12.32 -8.88
N PRO A 203 -1.62 11.51 -8.56
CA PRO A 203 -1.81 10.19 -7.94
C PRO A 203 -2.27 10.31 -6.48
N ILE A 204 -3.56 10.56 -6.28
CA ILE A 204 -4.19 10.61 -4.94
C ILE A 204 -4.45 9.19 -4.44
N THR A 205 -3.90 8.87 -3.27
CA THR A 205 -4.13 7.62 -2.53
C THR A 205 -4.96 7.87 -1.28
N LEU A 206 -5.52 6.82 -0.67
CA LEU A 206 -6.25 6.96 0.58
C LEU A 206 -5.29 7.44 1.68
N GLU A 207 -4.09 6.88 1.70
CA GLU A 207 -3.02 7.24 2.64
C GLU A 207 -2.67 8.72 2.55
N SER A 208 -2.50 9.27 1.33
CA SER A 208 -2.24 10.70 1.15
C SER A 208 -3.39 11.60 1.63
N LEU A 209 -4.64 11.14 1.51
CA LEU A 209 -5.80 11.88 2.04
C LEU A 209 -5.83 11.86 3.57
N LEU A 210 -5.50 10.72 4.18
CA LEU A 210 -5.46 10.56 5.64
C LEU A 210 -4.34 11.38 6.27
N GLU A 211 -3.15 11.35 5.66
CA GLU A 211 -2.01 12.15 6.12
C GLU A 211 -2.28 13.65 6.01
N MET A 212 -2.93 14.07 4.92
CA MET A 212 -3.31 15.45 4.67
C MET A 212 -4.35 15.95 5.68
N LEU A 213 -5.39 15.15 5.96
CA LEU A 213 -6.48 15.50 6.87
C LEU A 213 -6.19 15.23 8.35
N ASP A 214 -5.02 14.66 8.66
CA ASP A 214 -4.62 14.25 10.02
C ASP A 214 -5.68 13.40 10.74
N CYS A 215 -6.31 12.47 10.01
CA CYS A 215 -7.42 11.67 10.51
C CYS A 215 -7.24 10.17 10.27
N SER A 216 -7.96 9.35 11.04
CA SER A 216 -7.90 7.90 10.87
C SER A 216 -8.68 7.41 9.65
N SER A 217 -8.23 6.31 9.05
CA SER A 217 -8.90 5.66 7.92
C SER A 217 -10.38 5.37 8.20
N ARG A 218 -10.66 4.84 9.41
CA ARG A 218 -12.02 4.53 9.86
C ARG A 218 -12.91 5.78 9.89
N GLN A 219 -12.40 6.89 10.42
CA GLN A 219 -13.15 8.14 10.53
C GLN A 219 -13.48 8.71 9.16
N LEU A 220 -12.50 8.82 8.26
CA LEU A 220 -12.72 9.36 6.92
C LEU A 220 -13.69 8.48 6.12
N LEU A 221 -13.47 7.16 6.07
CA LEU A 221 -14.33 6.24 5.31
C LEU A 221 -15.76 6.24 5.83
N ARG A 222 -15.95 6.24 7.16
CA ARG A 222 -17.28 6.30 7.77
C ARG A 222 -18.00 7.60 7.44
N SER A 223 -17.34 8.74 7.62
CA SER A 223 -17.93 10.06 7.35
C SER A 223 -18.23 10.25 5.86
N PHE A 224 -17.33 9.82 4.96
CA PHE A 224 -17.52 9.91 3.52
C PHE A 224 -18.67 9.01 3.05
N LYS A 225 -18.80 7.80 3.60
CA LYS A 225 -19.95 6.92 3.31
C LYS A 225 -21.26 7.48 3.86
N LYS A 226 -21.25 8.14 5.03
CA LYS A 226 -22.45 8.79 5.61
C LYS A 226 -22.93 9.97 4.75
N GLN A 227 -22.01 10.85 4.32
CA GLN A 227 -22.37 12.08 3.61
C GLN A 227 -22.48 11.90 2.08
N VAL A 228 -21.55 11.17 1.46
CA VAL A 228 -21.40 11.06 -0.01
C VAL A 228 -21.85 9.68 -0.55
N ARG A 229 -22.07 8.70 0.34
CA ARG A 229 -22.48 7.31 0.01
C ARG A 229 -21.49 6.50 -0.83
N THR A 230 -20.24 6.96 -0.95
CA THR A 230 -19.16 6.29 -1.69
C THR A 230 -17.88 6.28 -0.85
N SER A 231 -16.80 5.65 -1.37
CA SER A 231 -15.47 5.84 -0.78
C SER A 231 -14.77 7.06 -1.39
N PRO A 232 -13.78 7.68 -0.71
CA PRO A 232 -13.02 8.79 -1.27
C PRO A 232 -12.35 8.46 -2.63
N ILE A 233 -11.87 7.22 -2.80
CA ILE A 233 -11.23 6.78 -4.04
C ILE A 233 -12.26 6.54 -5.14
N ASP A 234 -13.42 5.97 -4.83
CA ASP A 234 -14.50 5.83 -5.81
C ASP A 234 -15.03 7.20 -6.24
N TYR A 235 -15.10 8.16 -5.31
CA TYR A 235 -15.46 9.54 -5.62
C TYR A 235 -14.43 10.21 -6.54
N LEU A 236 -13.13 10.02 -6.28
CA LEU A 236 -12.08 10.47 -7.20
C LEU A 236 -12.25 9.87 -8.60
N ILE A 237 -12.52 8.55 -8.70
CA ILE A 237 -12.79 7.89 -9.98
C ILE A 237 -13.98 8.56 -10.67
N GLN A 238 -15.07 8.83 -9.95
CA GLN A 238 -16.24 9.53 -10.50
C GLN A 238 -15.90 10.92 -11.04
N VAL A 239 -15.14 11.71 -10.28
CA VAL A 239 -14.67 13.04 -10.72
C VAL A 239 -13.87 12.93 -12.00
N ARG A 240 -12.91 12.00 -12.07
CA ARG A 240 -12.10 11.75 -13.27
C ARG A 240 -12.93 11.30 -14.47
N MET A 241 -13.90 10.40 -14.27
CA MET A 241 -14.80 9.94 -15.34
C MET A 241 -15.69 11.08 -15.85
N ASN A 242 -16.19 11.94 -14.98
CA ASN A 242 -16.98 13.09 -15.37
C ASN A 242 -16.17 14.10 -16.18
N LYS A 243 -14.92 14.37 -15.77
CA LYS A 243 -13.99 15.21 -16.54
C LYS A 243 -13.61 14.59 -17.89
N ALA A 244 -13.42 13.27 -17.93
CA ALA A 244 -13.16 12.56 -19.18
C ALA A 244 -14.35 12.67 -20.15
N LYS A 245 -15.59 12.53 -19.65
CA LYS A 245 -16.80 12.74 -20.46
C LYS A 245 -16.86 14.15 -21.04
N GLU A 246 -16.57 15.16 -20.22
CA GLU A 246 -16.51 16.55 -20.68
C GLU A 246 -15.52 16.70 -21.84
N LEU A 247 -14.28 16.24 -21.67
CA LEU A 247 -13.23 16.32 -22.70
C LEU A 247 -13.57 15.54 -23.98
N LEU A 248 -14.18 14.35 -23.84
CA LEU A 248 -14.60 13.54 -25.00
C LEU A 248 -15.67 14.24 -25.85
N LEU A 249 -16.48 15.11 -25.24
CA LEU A 249 -17.58 15.82 -25.91
C LEU A 249 -17.17 17.20 -26.44
N THR A 250 -16.24 17.88 -25.77
CA THR A 250 -15.87 19.27 -26.09
C THR A 250 -14.61 19.39 -26.93
N THR A 251 -13.79 18.34 -27.02
CA THR A 251 -12.47 18.40 -27.66
C THR A 251 -12.26 17.29 -28.71
N GLU A 252 -11.28 17.51 -29.59
CA GLU A 252 -10.79 16.50 -30.53
C GLU A 252 -9.57 15.72 -30.02
N LEU A 253 -9.27 15.82 -28.73
CA LEU A 253 -8.12 15.15 -28.11
C LEU A 253 -8.17 13.63 -28.32
N THR A 254 -6.97 13.02 -28.38
CA THR A 254 -6.86 11.57 -28.47
C THR A 254 -7.23 10.92 -27.14
N LEU A 255 -7.55 9.63 -27.17
CA LEU A 255 -7.86 8.89 -25.94
C LEU A 255 -6.70 8.86 -24.94
N LYS A 256 -5.47 8.90 -25.45
CA LYS A 256 -4.26 8.96 -24.64
C LYS A 256 -4.18 10.31 -23.91
N ASP A 257 -4.35 11.42 -24.63
CA ASP A 257 -4.30 12.76 -24.04
C ASP A 257 -5.38 12.96 -22.99
N ILE A 258 -6.60 12.46 -23.24
CA ILE A 258 -7.71 12.52 -22.28
C ILE A 258 -7.38 11.69 -21.04
N SER A 259 -6.87 10.46 -21.21
CA SER A 259 -6.48 9.59 -20.10
C SER A 259 -5.45 10.26 -19.19
N GLU A 260 -4.38 10.81 -19.77
CA GLU A 260 -3.32 11.49 -19.05
C GLU A 260 -3.86 12.76 -18.35
N SER A 261 -4.69 13.55 -19.04
CA SER A 261 -5.29 14.78 -18.51
C SER A 261 -6.25 14.56 -17.34
N VAL A 262 -6.82 13.35 -17.19
CA VAL A 262 -7.66 13.00 -16.04
C VAL A 262 -6.93 12.18 -14.98
N GLY A 263 -5.61 12.00 -15.11
CA GLY A 263 -4.76 11.35 -14.09
C GLY A 263 -4.60 9.84 -14.23
N TYR A 264 -4.75 9.29 -15.43
CA TYR A 264 -4.43 7.89 -15.76
C TYR A 264 -3.32 7.82 -16.80
N ALA A 265 -2.16 7.26 -16.42
CA ALA A 265 -1.04 7.06 -17.34
C ALA A 265 -1.32 5.99 -18.42
N ASP A 266 -2.13 4.97 -18.10
CA ASP A 266 -2.50 3.90 -19.03
C ASP A 266 -3.90 4.14 -19.62
N SER A 267 -3.92 4.48 -20.92
CA SER A 267 -5.15 4.65 -21.71
C SER A 267 -6.01 3.40 -21.81
N TYR A 268 -5.43 2.19 -21.73
CA TYR A 268 -6.16 0.93 -21.76
C TYR A 268 -6.83 0.64 -20.41
N TYR A 269 -6.12 0.87 -19.30
CA TYR A 269 -6.70 0.85 -17.97
C TYR A 269 -7.85 1.86 -17.83
N PHE A 270 -7.62 3.11 -18.27
CA PHE A 270 -8.65 4.14 -18.31
C PHE A 270 -9.88 3.68 -19.12
N SER A 271 -9.68 3.13 -20.31
CA SER A 271 -10.79 2.69 -21.17
C SER A 271 -11.62 1.56 -20.53
N ARG A 272 -10.98 0.61 -19.85
CA ARG A 272 -11.67 -0.44 -19.09
C ARG A 272 -12.46 0.14 -17.92
N LEU A 273 -11.86 1.08 -17.19
CA LEU A 273 -12.49 1.72 -16.02
C LEU A 273 -13.67 2.59 -16.45
N PHE A 274 -13.52 3.35 -17.53
CA PHE A 274 -14.59 4.15 -18.14
C PHE A 274 -15.76 3.26 -18.58
N LYS A 275 -15.48 2.14 -19.27
CA LYS A 275 -16.51 1.16 -19.65
C LYS A 275 -17.22 0.55 -18.44
N LYS A 276 -16.50 0.28 -17.35
CA LYS A 276 -17.07 -0.22 -16.10
C LYS A 276 -18.03 0.81 -15.47
N HIS A 277 -17.68 2.10 -15.52
CA HIS A 277 -18.45 3.16 -14.86
C HIS A 277 -19.62 3.69 -15.71
N GLU A 278 -19.43 3.84 -17.02
CA GLU A 278 -20.40 4.44 -17.95
C GLU A 278 -21.12 3.39 -18.81
N GLY A 279 -20.73 2.10 -18.74
CA GLY A 279 -21.32 0.99 -19.48
C GLY A 279 -20.90 0.87 -20.95
N VAL A 280 -20.22 1.88 -21.50
CA VAL A 280 -19.72 1.93 -22.89
C VAL A 280 -18.27 2.37 -22.94
N SER A 281 -17.53 1.98 -23.99
CA SER A 281 -16.15 2.45 -24.16
C SER A 281 -16.11 3.96 -24.44
N PRO A 282 -15.00 4.64 -24.11
CA PRO A 282 -14.82 6.07 -24.43
C PRO A 282 -15.05 6.41 -25.92
N THR A 283 -14.54 5.57 -26.83
CA THR A 283 -14.71 5.74 -28.28
C THR A 283 -16.19 5.69 -28.66
N LEU A 284 -16.90 4.67 -28.19
CA LEU A 284 -18.33 4.51 -28.47
C LEU A 284 -19.16 5.63 -27.83
N PHE A 285 -18.74 6.13 -26.67
CA PHE A 285 -19.36 7.29 -26.03
C PHE A 285 -19.23 8.54 -26.90
N LYS A 286 -18.04 8.82 -27.44
CA LYS A 286 -17.78 9.92 -28.37
C LYS A 286 -18.57 9.79 -29.67
N GLU A 287 -18.57 8.60 -30.28
CA GLU A 287 -19.32 8.33 -31.53
C GLU A 287 -20.82 8.49 -31.35
N LYS A 288 -21.40 7.99 -30.25
CA LYS A 288 -22.82 8.15 -29.96
C LYS A 288 -23.21 9.63 -29.81
N ALA A 289 -22.36 10.43 -29.17
CA ALA A 289 -22.59 11.86 -29.04
C ALA A 289 -22.50 12.60 -30.39
N GLN A 290 -21.51 12.26 -31.21
CA GLN A 290 -21.34 12.82 -32.56
C GLN A 290 -22.50 12.44 -33.49
N GLN A 291 -22.93 11.18 -33.50
CA GLN A 291 -24.09 10.72 -34.28
C GLN A 291 -25.40 11.42 -33.86
N HIS A 292 -25.54 11.76 -32.57
CA HIS A 292 -26.71 12.49 -32.08
C HIS A 292 -26.72 13.96 -32.53
N ASN A 293 -25.54 14.59 -32.68
CA ASN A 293 -25.38 15.91 -33.28
C ASN A 293 -25.58 15.88 -34.81
N ASP A 294 -25.03 14.89 -35.51
CA ASP A 294 -25.17 14.75 -36.96
C ASP A 294 -26.61 14.47 -37.39
N ARG A 295 -27.37 13.72 -36.58
CA ARG A 295 -28.82 13.48 -36.83
C ARG A 295 -29.66 14.76 -36.75
N ARG A 296 -29.26 15.75 -35.94
CA ARG A 296 -29.93 17.07 -35.90
C ARG A 296 -29.62 17.91 -37.14
N ASN A 297 -28.44 17.73 -37.73
CA ASN A 297 -27.95 18.54 -38.84
C ASN A 297 -28.08 17.86 -40.21
N ASN A 298 -28.64 16.65 -40.29
CA ASN A 298 -28.80 15.93 -41.54
C ASN A 298 -30.21 16.14 -42.15
N PRO A 299 -30.32 16.79 -43.33
CA PRO A 299 -31.60 17.08 -43.97
C PRO A 299 -32.45 15.82 -44.23
N SER A 300 -31.82 14.68 -44.51
CA SER A 300 -32.52 13.42 -44.85
C SER A 300 -33.36 12.82 -43.69
N TYR A 301 -33.09 13.22 -42.44
CA TYR A 301 -33.88 12.84 -41.26
C TYR A 301 -34.96 13.86 -40.89
N LEU A 302 -34.87 15.10 -41.42
CA LEU A 302 -35.83 16.18 -41.22
C LEU A 302 -36.95 16.19 -42.28
N PHE A 303 -36.71 15.61 -43.47
CA PHE A 303 -37.71 15.58 -44.54
C PHE A 303 -38.61 14.33 -44.49
N ARG A 304 -39.93 14.56 -44.54
CA ARG A 304 -40.99 13.53 -44.52
C ARG A 304 -40.97 12.60 -45.75
N TYR A 305 -40.27 13.01 -46.81
CA TYR A 305 -40.13 12.27 -48.07
C TYR A 305 -38.69 12.38 -48.59
N PRO A 306 -37.79 11.44 -48.26
CA PRO A 306 -36.42 11.46 -48.77
C PRO A 306 -36.37 11.12 -50.26
N ILE A 307 -35.59 11.88 -51.04
CA ILE A 307 -35.38 11.70 -52.49
C ILE A 307 -34.64 10.38 -52.79
N VAL A 308 -33.92 9.83 -51.81
CA VAL A 308 -33.20 8.56 -51.91
C VAL A 308 -33.84 7.55 -50.96
N ALA A 309 -34.12 6.34 -51.45
CA ALA A 309 -34.72 5.27 -50.66
C ALA A 309 -33.86 4.96 -49.41
N ARG A 310 -34.48 4.90 -48.23
CA ARG A 310 -33.84 4.48 -46.98
C ARG A 310 -33.39 3.03 -47.12
N ARG A 311 -32.13 2.80 -47.51
CA ARG A 311 -31.51 1.48 -47.42
C ARG A 311 -31.40 1.12 -45.94
N HIS A 312 -32.06 0.05 -45.55
CA HIS A 312 -31.84 -0.56 -44.24
C HIS A 312 -30.36 -0.97 -44.15
N GLN A 313 -29.64 -0.46 -43.15
CA GLN A 313 -28.31 -0.94 -42.81
C GLN A 313 -28.41 -2.45 -42.52
N ARG A 314 -27.91 -3.28 -43.45
CA ARG A 314 -27.85 -4.75 -43.31
C ARG A 314 -26.63 -5.22 -42.52
N TYR A 315 -26.02 -4.35 -41.73
CA TYR A 315 -24.90 -4.70 -40.86
C TYR A 315 -25.24 -4.25 -39.44
N ILE A 316 -25.33 -5.23 -38.54
CA ILE A 316 -25.29 -4.98 -37.11
C ILE A 316 -23.84 -4.59 -36.81
N GLY A 317 -23.61 -3.32 -36.47
CA GLY A 317 -22.31 -2.82 -36.02
C GLY A 317 -22.01 -3.28 -34.59
N ASN A 318 -21.83 -4.58 -34.39
CA ASN A 318 -21.21 -5.14 -33.19
C ASN A 318 -19.84 -5.67 -33.58
N GLU A 319 -18.78 -4.89 -33.31
CA GLU A 319 -17.38 -5.25 -33.59
C GLU A 319 -16.80 -6.26 -32.57
N PHE A 320 -17.60 -7.23 -32.10
CA PHE A 320 -17.11 -8.29 -31.20
C PHE A 320 -17.29 -9.71 -31.77
N GLU A 321 -17.61 -9.87 -33.07
CA GLU A 321 -17.43 -11.16 -33.74
C GLU A 321 -16.03 -11.28 -34.35
N ASN A 322 -15.27 -12.23 -33.80
CA ASN A 322 -13.95 -12.65 -34.26
C ASN A 322 -13.92 -12.85 -35.78
N ARG A 323 -13.12 -12.05 -36.50
CA ARG A 323 -12.74 -12.36 -37.89
C ARG A 323 -11.75 -13.52 -37.92
N TYR A 324 -12.25 -14.74 -37.80
CA TYR A 324 -11.62 -15.93 -38.35
C TYR A 324 -12.60 -16.58 -39.32
N GLN A 325 -12.47 -16.24 -40.60
CA GLN A 325 -12.66 -17.10 -41.79
C GLN A 325 -13.01 -16.24 -43.01
N SER A 326 -12.03 -16.02 -43.87
CA SER A 326 -12.25 -16.00 -45.31
C SER A 326 -10.95 -16.43 -46.01
N LYS A 327 -10.63 -17.73 -45.92
CA LYS A 327 -10.00 -18.40 -47.06
C LYS A 327 -11.15 -18.91 -47.93
N ARG A 328 -11.31 -18.25 -49.08
CA ARG A 328 -12.19 -18.68 -50.17
C ARG A 328 -11.64 -19.96 -50.79
N GLU A 329 -12.31 -21.07 -50.56
CA GLU A 329 -12.53 -22.18 -51.51
C GLU A 329 -13.92 -22.69 -51.10
N GLY A 330 -15.00 -22.35 -51.81
CA GLY A 330 -15.40 -23.05 -53.02
C GLY A 330 -16.83 -23.59 -52.78
N ASP A 331 -17.74 -23.18 -53.65
CA ASP A 331 -19.07 -23.75 -53.91
C ASP A 331 -20.33 -23.31 -53.13
N LEU A 332 -21.33 -23.03 -53.96
CA LEU A 332 -22.67 -22.50 -53.72
C LEU A 332 -23.63 -23.58 -53.14
N PRO A 333 -24.72 -23.16 -52.47
CA PRO A 333 -25.68 -24.07 -51.86
C PRO A 333 -26.68 -24.59 -52.89
N MET A 334 -26.76 -25.92 -53.05
CA MET A 334 -27.80 -26.55 -53.85
C MET A 334 -29.04 -26.81 -52.98
N TYR A 335 -30.14 -26.11 -53.27
CA TYR A 335 -31.45 -26.37 -52.68
C TYR A 335 -32.33 -27.11 -53.69
N ARG A 336 -32.86 -28.28 -53.29
CA ARG A 336 -34.20 -28.86 -53.59
C ARG A 336 -34.14 -30.38 -53.79
N LYS A 337 -34.81 -31.14 -52.91
CA LYS A 337 -36.17 -31.69 -53.09
C LYS A 337 -36.43 -32.84 -52.11
N SER A 338 -37.72 -33.03 -51.86
CA SER A 338 -38.37 -33.93 -50.93
C SER A 338 -38.26 -35.43 -51.24
N ARG A 339 -38.56 -36.21 -50.18
CA ARG A 339 -39.25 -37.52 -50.11
C ARG A 339 -38.40 -38.77 -49.85
N THR A 340 -38.63 -39.30 -48.64
CA THR A 340 -38.84 -40.73 -48.31
C THR A 340 -37.81 -41.75 -48.79
N ALA A 341 -36.91 -42.14 -47.89
CA ALA A 341 -36.48 -43.52 -47.73
C ALA A 341 -35.88 -43.72 -46.34
N MET A 342 -36.27 -44.81 -45.67
CA MET A 342 -35.55 -45.48 -44.57
C MET A 342 -35.41 -44.68 -43.25
N ALA A 343 -36.21 -44.82 -42.20
CA ALA A 343 -36.94 -45.98 -41.66
C ALA A 343 -36.14 -47.30 -41.53
N ALA A 344 -34.86 -47.35 -41.91
CA ALA A 344 -34.08 -48.60 -41.91
C ALA A 344 -32.71 -48.52 -41.22
N THR A 345 -32.25 -47.35 -40.78
CA THR A 345 -30.94 -47.20 -40.11
C THR A 345 -31.02 -47.10 -38.59
N LEU A 346 -32.19 -46.74 -38.04
CA LEU A 346 -32.45 -46.75 -36.58
C LEU A 346 -32.68 -48.16 -36.01
N LEU A 347 -32.85 -49.16 -36.88
CA LEU A 347 -33.05 -50.57 -36.53
C LEU A 347 -31.75 -51.41 -36.55
N PHE A 348 -30.62 -50.83 -36.94
CA PHE A 348 -29.34 -51.58 -37.07
C PHE A 348 -28.31 -51.29 -35.97
N CYS A 349 -28.47 -50.21 -35.19
CA CYS A 349 -27.55 -49.87 -34.10
C CYS A 349 -27.98 -50.37 -32.71
N PHE A 350 -29.20 -50.90 -32.57
CA PHE A 350 -29.71 -51.44 -31.30
C PHE A 350 -29.43 -52.94 -31.11
N ALA A 351 -28.79 -53.60 -32.08
CA ALA A 351 -28.57 -55.05 -32.11
C ALA A 351 -27.13 -55.50 -31.76
N LEU A 352 -26.26 -54.61 -31.28
CA LEU A 352 -24.84 -54.95 -31.05
C LEU A 352 -24.29 -54.76 -29.63
N PHE A 353 -25.09 -54.45 -28.61
CA PHE A 353 -24.56 -54.32 -27.24
C PHE A 353 -25.33 -55.02 -26.12
N LEU A 354 -26.21 -55.96 -26.43
CA LEU A 354 -26.77 -56.89 -25.43
C LEU A 354 -26.84 -58.33 -25.96
N SER A 355 -25.75 -59.07 -25.73
CA SER A 355 -25.75 -60.50 -25.44
C SER A 355 -24.49 -60.74 -24.59
N ALA A 356 -24.47 -61.44 -23.47
CA ALA A 356 -25.46 -62.19 -22.72
C ALA A 356 -24.82 -62.32 -21.31
N CYS A 357 -25.54 -62.13 -20.22
CA CYS A 357 -26.15 -63.20 -19.41
C CYS A 357 -25.14 -64.33 -19.07
N SER A 358 -24.94 -64.79 -17.85
CA SER A 358 -25.91 -64.92 -16.75
C SER A 358 -25.23 -65.43 -15.48
N THR A 359 -25.96 -65.27 -14.36
CA THR A 359 -26.10 -66.21 -13.20
C THR A 359 -24.85 -66.56 -12.37
N GLY A 360 -24.81 -66.46 -11.04
CA GLY A 360 -25.86 -66.37 -10.02
C GLY A 360 -25.56 -67.38 -8.89
N GLY A 361 -25.60 -66.95 -7.63
CA GLY A 361 -25.99 -67.80 -6.48
C GLY A 361 -24.93 -68.41 -5.54
N THR A 362 -24.78 -67.78 -4.37
CA THR A 362 -24.94 -68.33 -2.99
C THR A 362 -23.99 -69.40 -2.38
N ASN A 363 -23.58 -69.05 -1.15
CA ASN A 363 -23.52 -69.82 0.12
C ASN A 363 -22.25 -70.58 0.57
N SER A 364 -21.72 -70.07 1.70
CA SER A 364 -21.48 -70.71 3.01
C SER A 364 -20.49 -71.88 3.22
N ALA A 365 -19.53 -71.56 4.11
CA ALA A 365 -19.17 -72.25 5.37
C ALA A 365 -18.13 -73.40 5.41
N ALA A 366 -17.30 -73.28 6.46
CA ALA A 366 -16.62 -74.33 7.25
C ALA A 366 -15.40 -75.00 6.57
N THR A 367 -14.32 -75.45 7.22
CA THR A 367 -13.77 -75.49 8.59
C THR A 367 -12.40 -76.21 8.47
N ASN A 368 -11.57 -76.12 9.53
CA ASN A 368 -10.38 -76.93 9.85
C ASN A 368 -9.06 -76.51 9.15
N GLY A 369 -7.95 -76.24 9.84
CA GLY A 369 -7.56 -76.50 11.23
C GLY A 369 -6.34 -77.43 11.25
N SER A 370 -5.21 -76.96 11.80
CA SER A 370 -4.27 -77.75 12.64
C SER A 370 -2.90 -77.05 12.80
N THR A 371 -2.63 -76.64 14.04
CA THR A 371 -1.30 -76.47 14.69
C THR A 371 -0.59 -77.84 14.84
N PRO A 372 0.71 -77.95 15.21
CA PRO A 372 1.15 -77.83 16.63
C PRO A 372 2.56 -77.21 16.83
N SER A 373 2.76 -76.40 17.88
CA SER A 373 3.48 -76.69 19.17
C SER A 373 5.02 -76.77 19.06
N ASN A 374 5.85 -76.25 19.97
CA ASN A 374 5.88 -76.54 21.41
C ASN A 374 6.91 -75.66 22.20
N ASN A 375 6.55 -75.34 23.45
CA ASN A 375 7.29 -75.34 24.74
C ASN A 375 8.62 -74.55 24.90
N VAL A 376 8.99 -73.97 26.06
CA VAL A 376 8.93 -74.46 27.47
C VAL A 376 8.91 -73.26 28.46
N ALA A 377 8.31 -73.48 29.63
CA ALA A 377 8.16 -72.60 30.79
C ALA A 377 9.33 -72.61 31.80
N ALA A 378 9.46 -71.56 32.64
CA ALA A 378 9.91 -71.67 34.04
C ALA A 378 9.57 -70.40 34.85
N THR A 379 9.31 -70.60 36.14
CA THR A 379 8.61 -69.75 37.11
C THR A 379 9.56 -68.99 38.06
N ALA A 380 9.16 -67.80 38.55
CA ALA A 380 9.14 -67.37 39.97
C ALA A 380 9.65 -65.92 40.28
N THR A 381 8.74 -65.16 40.93
CA THR A 381 8.90 -64.13 42.00
C THR A 381 9.65 -62.80 41.77
N ALA A 382 8.90 -61.68 41.70
CA ALA A 382 8.78 -60.61 42.73
C ALA A 382 8.22 -59.27 42.12
N SER A 383 7.19 -58.70 42.77
CA SER A 383 6.50 -57.40 42.51
C SER A 383 7.39 -56.14 42.66
N PRO A 384 6.89 -54.89 42.44
CA PRO A 384 5.90 -54.36 41.49
C PRO A 384 6.39 -53.07 40.78
N ALA A 385 5.73 -52.62 39.72
CA ALA A 385 5.39 -51.20 39.46
C ALA A 385 4.83 -51.06 38.04
N ALA A 386 3.63 -50.49 37.95
CA ALA A 386 3.07 -50.01 36.71
C ALA A 386 3.99 -48.91 36.15
N ASN A 387 4.59 -49.15 34.98
CA ASN A 387 5.16 -48.09 34.17
C ASN A 387 4.13 -47.68 33.12
N THR A 388 3.45 -46.61 33.47
CA THR A 388 2.75 -45.68 32.58
C THR A 388 3.55 -45.51 31.29
N ALA A 389 2.86 -45.67 30.15
CA ALA A 389 3.37 -45.28 28.85
C ALA A 389 3.76 -43.80 28.93
N ALA A 390 5.04 -43.50 28.73
CA ALA A 390 5.53 -42.15 28.60
C ALA A 390 4.90 -41.53 27.34
N GLU A 391 3.84 -40.74 27.55
CA GLU A 391 3.46 -39.68 26.62
C GLU A 391 4.68 -38.77 26.47
N THR A 392 5.14 -38.60 25.24
CA THR A 392 6.14 -37.59 24.92
C THR A 392 5.47 -36.24 25.15
N GLU A 393 5.77 -35.59 26.29
CA GLU A 393 5.27 -34.24 26.58
C GLU A 393 5.64 -33.32 25.40
N ALA A 394 4.63 -32.83 24.68
CA ALA A 394 4.82 -31.87 23.60
C ALA A 394 5.43 -30.59 24.20
N SER A 395 6.67 -30.28 23.84
CA SER A 395 7.38 -29.10 24.33
C SER A 395 6.57 -27.84 24.02
N THR A 396 6.13 -27.15 25.08
CA THR A 396 5.40 -25.88 24.97
C THR A 396 6.40 -24.73 25.00
N ARG A 397 6.28 -23.79 24.06
CA ARG A 397 7.13 -22.59 23.98
C ARG A 397 6.29 -21.33 23.79
N VAL A 398 6.68 -20.25 24.46
CA VAL A 398 6.05 -18.94 24.30
C VAL A 398 6.94 -18.11 23.37
N ILE A 399 6.39 -17.70 22.24
CA ILE A 399 7.08 -16.90 21.23
C ILE A 399 6.66 -15.45 21.39
N LYS A 400 7.64 -14.57 21.59
CA LYS A 400 7.44 -13.12 21.54
C LYS A 400 7.58 -12.65 20.10
N HIS A 401 6.57 -11.95 19.59
CA HIS A 401 6.55 -11.47 18.21
C HIS A 401 5.90 -10.09 18.13
N ALA A 402 5.86 -9.49 16.94
CA ALA A 402 5.49 -8.08 16.76
C ALA A 402 4.05 -7.71 17.16
N MET A 403 3.19 -8.72 17.35
CA MET A 403 1.77 -8.57 17.71
C MET A 403 1.45 -9.09 19.13
N GLY A 404 2.47 -9.45 19.92
CA GLY A 404 2.31 -9.91 21.30
C GLY A 404 3.08 -11.20 21.62
N GLU A 405 2.44 -12.08 22.38
CA GLU A 405 2.97 -13.40 22.73
C GLU A 405 2.02 -14.48 22.23
N GLU A 406 2.58 -15.57 21.69
CA GLU A 406 1.82 -16.72 21.22
C GLU A 406 2.42 -18.01 21.79
N THR A 407 1.56 -18.93 22.24
CA THR A 407 2.02 -20.20 22.83
C THR A 407 1.91 -21.31 21.80
N LEU A 408 3.04 -21.91 21.45
CA LEU A 408 3.12 -23.01 20.49
C LEU A 408 3.47 -24.31 21.21
N THR A 409 2.80 -25.40 20.84
CA THR A 409 3.00 -26.73 21.40
C THR A 409 3.51 -27.69 20.32
N GLY A 410 4.54 -28.49 20.64
CA GLY A 410 5.09 -29.47 19.70
C GLY A 410 5.73 -28.85 18.45
N ASN A 411 5.86 -29.62 17.38
CA ASN A 411 6.48 -29.17 16.13
C ASN A 411 5.38 -28.85 15.09
N PRO A 412 5.31 -27.63 14.53
CA PRO A 412 4.36 -27.31 13.48
C PRO A 412 4.64 -28.14 12.22
N GLU A 413 3.63 -28.83 11.70
CA GLU A 413 3.72 -29.66 10.50
C GLU A 413 3.01 -29.01 9.29
N ARG A 414 2.05 -28.13 9.54
CA ARG A 414 1.17 -27.51 8.52
C ARG A 414 1.32 -26.00 8.56
N VAL A 415 2.48 -25.52 8.15
CA VAL A 415 2.82 -24.09 8.20
C VAL A 415 2.32 -23.36 6.96
N VAL A 416 1.67 -22.21 7.17
CA VAL A 416 1.40 -21.22 6.11
C VAL A 416 2.31 -20.01 6.31
N ILE A 417 2.95 -19.56 5.23
CA ILE A 417 3.89 -18.44 5.25
C ILE A 417 3.41 -17.29 4.34
N LEU A 418 3.38 -16.07 4.89
CA LEU A 418 2.81 -14.89 4.23
C LEU A 418 3.85 -13.88 3.74
N THR A 419 5.12 -14.28 3.68
CA THR A 419 6.22 -13.46 3.14
C THR A 419 7.15 -14.29 2.26
N ASN A 420 7.79 -13.63 1.30
CA ASN A 420 8.78 -14.26 0.43
C ASN A 420 10.06 -14.65 1.20
N GLU A 421 10.58 -13.74 2.02
CA GLU A 421 11.79 -14.00 2.82
C GLU A 421 11.59 -15.14 3.84
N GLY A 422 10.42 -15.21 4.46
CA GLY A 422 10.08 -16.29 5.37
C GLY A 422 9.86 -17.61 4.65
N THR A 423 9.46 -17.60 3.37
CA THR A 423 9.35 -18.82 2.56
C THR A 423 10.72 -19.46 2.40
N GLU A 424 11.75 -18.67 2.09
CA GLU A 424 13.13 -19.16 2.04
C GLU A 424 13.64 -19.62 3.40
N ALA A 425 13.28 -18.92 4.48
CA ALA A 425 13.66 -19.33 5.83
C ALA A 425 13.12 -20.73 6.18
N LEU A 426 11.87 -21.00 5.84
CA LEU A 426 11.25 -22.33 6.01
C LEU A 426 12.01 -23.40 5.24
N LEU A 427 12.30 -23.15 3.95
CA LEU A 427 13.02 -24.09 3.10
C LEU A 427 14.44 -24.37 3.62
N ALA A 428 15.15 -23.34 4.07
CA ALA A 428 16.48 -23.46 4.66
C ALA A 428 16.50 -24.32 5.93
N MET A 429 15.38 -24.36 6.67
CA MET A 429 15.19 -25.21 7.85
C MET A 429 14.55 -26.57 7.53
N GLY A 430 14.43 -26.92 6.25
CA GLY A 430 13.87 -28.20 5.78
C GLY A 430 12.35 -28.31 5.96
N ILE A 431 11.64 -27.18 6.08
CA ILE A 431 10.18 -27.13 6.21
C ILE A 431 9.57 -26.67 4.91
N LYS A 432 8.72 -27.53 4.32
CA LYS A 432 7.91 -27.19 3.16
C LYS A 432 6.55 -26.67 3.61
N PRO A 433 6.18 -25.41 3.32
CA PRO A 433 4.88 -24.88 3.74
C PRO A 433 3.73 -25.58 3.00
N VAL A 434 2.58 -25.70 3.65
CA VAL A 434 1.35 -26.19 2.99
C VAL A 434 0.69 -25.09 2.14
N GLY A 435 0.96 -23.82 2.47
CA GLY A 435 0.57 -22.68 1.67
C GLY A 435 1.53 -21.50 1.82
N ALA A 436 1.78 -20.79 0.73
CA ALA A 436 2.65 -19.63 0.69
C ALA A 436 2.08 -18.55 -0.22
N VAL A 437 2.37 -17.27 0.07
CA VAL A 437 2.08 -16.19 -0.88
C VAL A 437 3.00 -16.31 -2.09
N GLN A 438 2.48 -15.98 -3.28
CA GLN A 438 3.28 -16.03 -4.52
C GLN A 438 4.45 -15.03 -4.49
N SER A 439 5.46 -15.32 -5.31
CA SER A 439 6.62 -14.46 -5.50
C SER A 439 6.26 -13.12 -6.14
N TRP A 440 6.99 -12.05 -5.78
CA TRP A 440 6.77 -10.72 -6.35
C TRP A 440 7.00 -10.70 -7.85
N ILE A 441 8.05 -11.40 -8.29
CA ILE A 441 8.32 -11.73 -9.68
C ILE A 441 8.40 -13.25 -9.81
N GLY A 442 7.57 -13.84 -10.66
CA GLY A 442 7.46 -15.29 -10.79
C GLY A 442 6.07 -15.74 -11.24
N ASP A 443 5.98 -16.96 -11.74
CA ASP A 443 4.71 -17.61 -12.11
C ASP A 443 4.71 -19.07 -11.61
N PRO A 444 4.27 -19.32 -10.35
CA PRO A 444 4.02 -18.35 -9.27
C PRO A 444 5.24 -18.11 -8.34
N TRP A 445 6.34 -18.84 -8.56
CA TRP A 445 7.51 -18.84 -7.67
C TRP A 445 8.74 -18.24 -8.34
N TYR A 446 9.67 -17.68 -7.56
CA TYR A 446 11.02 -17.35 -8.04
C TYR A 446 11.73 -18.62 -8.53
N ASP A 447 12.58 -18.47 -9.54
CA ASP A 447 13.26 -19.60 -10.17
C ASP A 447 14.10 -20.41 -9.18
N HIS A 448 14.74 -19.75 -8.20
CA HIS A 448 15.62 -20.41 -7.22
C HIS A 448 14.90 -21.24 -6.15
N ILE A 449 13.58 -21.05 -5.94
CA ILE A 449 12.78 -21.87 -5.00
C ILE A 449 11.72 -22.72 -5.69
N LYS A 450 11.55 -22.56 -7.00
CA LYS A 450 10.42 -23.14 -7.76
C LYS A 450 10.30 -24.65 -7.59
N GLN A 451 11.43 -25.36 -7.59
CA GLN A 451 11.47 -26.81 -7.44
C GLN A 451 11.04 -27.23 -6.03
N ASP A 452 11.53 -26.54 -5.00
CA ASP A 452 11.21 -26.85 -3.61
C ASP A 452 9.74 -26.55 -3.27
N MET A 453 9.13 -25.60 -4.00
CA MET A 453 7.74 -25.17 -3.84
C MET A 453 6.72 -26.02 -4.64
N GLU A 454 7.13 -27.12 -5.28
CA GLU A 454 6.21 -27.99 -6.03
C GLU A 454 5.08 -28.53 -5.14
N GLY A 455 3.82 -28.31 -5.51
CA GLY A 455 2.67 -28.76 -4.74
C GLY A 455 2.28 -27.89 -3.54
N VAL A 456 2.98 -26.78 -3.29
CA VAL A 456 2.56 -25.76 -2.31
C VAL A 456 1.38 -24.97 -2.85
N THR A 457 0.37 -24.72 -2.00
CA THR A 457 -0.80 -23.92 -2.40
C THR A 457 -0.48 -22.43 -2.37
N VAL A 458 -0.73 -21.72 -3.47
CA VAL A 458 -0.61 -20.26 -3.52
C VAL A 458 -1.77 -19.62 -2.76
N VAL A 459 -1.50 -18.91 -1.67
CA VAL A 459 -2.50 -18.27 -0.81
C VAL A 459 -2.70 -16.77 -1.10
N GLY A 460 -2.53 -16.35 -2.35
CA GLY A 460 -2.58 -14.94 -2.76
C GLY A 460 -1.19 -14.31 -2.88
N ASP A 461 -1.12 -12.99 -2.82
CA ASP A 461 0.14 -12.25 -2.80
C ASP A 461 0.46 -11.68 -1.42
N GLU A 462 1.70 -11.22 -1.23
CA GLU A 462 2.20 -10.72 0.06
C GLU A 462 1.39 -9.51 0.59
N LEU A 463 0.75 -8.71 -0.28
CA LEU A 463 -0.09 -7.58 0.13
C LEU A 463 -1.53 -7.99 0.42
N GLN A 464 -2.03 -9.01 -0.27
CA GLN A 464 -3.42 -9.47 -0.17
C GLN A 464 -3.51 -11.00 -0.09
N PRO A 465 -3.14 -11.60 1.06
CA PRO A 465 -3.37 -13.03 1.28
C PRO A 465 -4.86 -13.38 1.29
N ASN A 466 -5.19 -14.55 0.74
CA ASN A 466 -6.54 -15.10 0.72
C ASN A 466 -6.83 -15.87 2.00
N ILE A 467 -7.51 -15.22 2.94
CA ILE A 467 -7.82 -15.74 4.28
C ILE A 467 -8.70 -17.01 4.22
N GLU A 468 -9.65 -17.08 3.29
CA GLU A 468 -10.51 -18.25 3.14
C GLU A 468 -9.72 -19.48 2.68
N LEU A 469 -8.79 -19.27 1.74
CA LEU A 469 -7.92 -20.33 1.27
C LEU A 469 -6.96 -20.79 2.39
N ILE A 470 -6.38 -19.86 3.15
CA ILE A 470 -5.56 -20.16 4.34
C ILE A 470 -6.35 -21.03 5.33
N ALA A 471 -7.59 -20.66 5.65
CA ALA A 471 -8.45 -21.43 6.54
C ALA A 471 -8.72 -22.85 6.03
N SER A 472 -8.92 -23.01 4.71
CA SER A 472 -9.18 -24.31 4.09
C SER A 472 -7.99 -25.28 4.20
N LEU A 473 -6.77 -24.76 4.29
CA LEU A 473 -5.55 -25.56 4.44
C LEU A 473 -5.37 -26.13 5.85
N LYS A 474 -6.17 -25.68 6.83
CA LYS A 474 -6.08 -26.08 8.24
C LYS A 474 -4.64 -26.04 8.76
N PRO A 475 -4.00 -24.86 8.76
CA PRO A 475 -2.64 -24.73 9.28
C PRO A 475 -2.61 -24.94 10.79
N ASP A 476 -1.46 -25.38 11.30
CA ASP A 476 -1.16 -25.41 12.73
C ASP A 476 -0.25 -24.25 13.17
N LEU A 477 0.30 -23.51 12.21
CA LEU A 477 1.02 -22.25 12.41
C LEU A 477 0.87 -21.36 11.18
N ILE A 478 0.60 -20.07 11.39
CA ILE A 478 0.67 -19.03 10.36
C ILE A 478 1.80 -18.08 10.73
N ILE A 479 2.69 -17.85 9.77
CA ILE A 479 3.79 -16.90 9.90
C ILE A 479 3.57 -15.75 8.93
N GLY A 480 3.64 -14.52 9.42
CA GLY A 480 3.50 -13.32 8.60
C GLY A 480 4.38 -12.18 9.07
N ASN A 481 4.04 -10.97 8.63
CA ASN A 481 4.77 -9.75 8.95
C ASN A 481 3.82 -8.58 9.21
N LYS A 482 4.15 -7.78 10.22
CA LYS A 482 3.33 -6.65 10.66
C LYS A 482 3.19 -5.57 9.58
N VAL A 483 4.29 -5.18 8.92
CA VAL A 483 4.27 -4.13 7.87
C VAL A 483 3.28 -4.48 6.74
N ARG A 484 3.12 -5.76 6.43
CA ARG A 484 2.26 -6.23 5.34
C ARG A 484 0.85 -6.57 5.81
N GLN A 485 0.73 -7.31 6.91
CA GLN A 485 -0.51 -8.02 7.26
C GLN A 485 -1.09 -7.65 8.63
N GLU A 486 -0.63 -6.58 9.29
CA GLU A 486 -1.15 -6.15 10.61
C GLU A 486 -2.69 -6.10 10.66
N LYS A 487 -3.32 -5.54 9.61
CA LYS A 487 -4.79 -5.38 9.53
C LYS A 487 -5.56 -6.70 9.55
N ILE A 488 -4.94 -7.80 9.16
CA ILE A 488 -5.58 -9.12 9.08
C ILE A 488 -5.11 -10.08 10.17
N TYR A 489 -4.23 -9.64 11.07
CA TYR A 489 -3.69 -10.46 12.17
C TYR A 489 -4.79 -11.15 13.00
N GLU A 490 -5.80 -10.40 13.45
CA GLU A 490 -6.91 -10.95 14.25
C GLU A 490 -7.73 -12.00 13.49
N GLN A 491 -7.82 -11.89 12.16
CA GLN A 491 -8.52 -12.88 11.32
C GLN A 491 -7.67 -14.15 11.16
N LEU A 492 -6.36 -14.01 11.00
CA LEU A 492 -5.42 -15.13 10.91
C LEU A 492 -5.34 -15.89 12.24
N LYS A 493 -5.35 -15.17 13.37
CA LYS A 493 -5.34 -15.75 14.71
C LYS A 493 -6.57 -16.62 15.01
N GLN A 494 -7.70 -16.34 14.37
CA GLN A 494 -8.90 -17.19 14.47
C GLN A 494 -8.76 -18.53 13.71
N ILE A 495 -7.80 -18.63 12.79
CA ILE A 495 -7.55 -19.83 11.99
C ILE A 495 -6.55 -20.75 12.68
N ALA A 496 -5.40 -20.22 13.09
CA ALA A 496 -4.32 -20.96 13.74
C ALA A 496 -3.44 -20.02 14.58
N PRO A 497 -2.61 -20.53 15.50
CA PRO A 497 -1.56 -19.74 16.14
C PRO A 497 -0.78 -18.94 15.09
N THR A 498 -0.65 -17.63 15.32
CA THR A 498 -0.13 -16.70 14.31
C THR A 498 0.98 -15.84 14.89
N ILE A 499 2.16 -15.87 14.27
CA ILE A 499 3.32 -15.08 14.68
C ILE A 499 3.79 -14.16 13.57
N PHE A 500 4.09 -12.90 13.91
CA PHE A 500 4.47 -11.86 12.96
C PHE A 500 5.87 -11.31 13.28
N SER A 501 6.73 -11.24 12.27
CA SER A 501 7.92 -10.38 12.33
C SER A 501 7.52 -8.88 12.28
N ASP A 502 8.39 -8.02 12.79
CA ASP A 502 8.09 -6.58 12.93
C ASP A 502 8.33 -5.80 11.63
N ASP A 503 9.40 -6.13 10.88
CA ASP A 503 9.84 -5.40 9.70
C ASP A 503 10.32 -6.34 8.58
N LEU A 504 10.42 -5.82 7.35
CA LEU A 504 11.00 -6.46 6.16
C LEU A 504 12.26 -5.72 5.65
N ALA A 505 12.78 -4.79 6.46
CA ALA A 505 14.00 -4.05 6.16
C ALA A 505 15.25 -4.96 6.13
N GLY A 506 16.43 -4.37 5.88
CA GLY A 506 17.63 -5.11 5.46
C GLY A 506 18.18 -6.19 6.41
N ASP A 507 17.75 -6.26 7.68
CA ASP A 507 18.24 -7.28 8.63
C ASP A 507 17.31 -8.50 8.71
N TRP A 508 17.18 -9.20 7.59
CA TRP A 508 16.37 -10.42 7.43
C TRP A 508 16.76 -11.53 8.42
N LYS A 509 17.97 -11.50 8.99
CA LYS A 509 18.44 -12.49 9.98
C LYS A 509 17.62 -12.44 11.28
N ILE A 510 17.09 -11.28 11.64
CA ILE A 510 16.19 -11.12 12.81
C ILE A 510 14.92 -11.94 12.60
N ASN A 511 14.32 -11.82 11.41
CA ASN A 511 13.12 -12.57 11.04
C ASN A 511 13.39 -14.06 10.99
N PHE A 512 14.50 -14.46 10.35
CA PHE A 512 14.93 -15.85 10.29
C PHE A 512 15.04 -16.48 11.69
N LYS A 513 15.65 -15.77 12.65
CA LYS A 513 15.75 -16.24 14.04
C LYS A 513 14.38 -16.45 14.68
N LEU A 514 13.47 -15.49 14.56
CA LEU A 514 12.10 -15.60 15.06
C LEU A 514 11.39 -16.83 14.47
N TYR A 515 11.56 -17.06 13.17
CA TYR A 515 10.96 -18.20 12.48
C TYR A 515 11.55 -19.53 12.97
N SER A 516 12.86 -19.61 13.19
CA SER A 516 13.49 -20.81 13.75
C SER A 516 12.98 -21.15 15.16
N GLU A 517 12.75 -20.13 15.99
CA GLU A 517 12.17 -20.31 17.32
C GLU A 517 10.72 -20.78 17.25
N ALA A 518 9.91 -20.16 16.38
CA ALA A 518 8.51 -20.53 16.19
C ALA A 518 8.35 -21.96 15.67
N LEU A 519 9.25 -22.41 14.79
CA LEU A 519 9.22 -23.73 14.17
C LEU A 519 9.84 -24.84 15.03
N ASN A 520 10.42 -24.51 16.19
CA ASN A 520 11.24 -25.43 17.00
C ASN A 520 12.43 -26.00 16.22
N LYS A 521 13.05 -25.15 15.39
CA LYS A 521 14.15 -25.44 14.47
C LYS A 521 15.37 -24.55 14.75
N GLN A 522 15.56 -24.15 16.01
CA GLN A 522 16.65 -23.25 16.40
C GLN A 522 18.01 -23.85 16.05
N GLN A 523 18.20 -25.16 16.24
CA GLN A 523 19.47 -25.82 15.92
C GLN A 523 19.78 -25.76 14.42
N GLU A 524 18.83 -26.15 13.57
CA GLU A 524 18.98 -26.07 12.12
C GLU A 524 19.14 -24.63 11.64
N GLY A 525 18.39 -23.69 12.23
CA GLY A 525 18.49 -22.27 11.94
C GLY A 525 19.85 -21.66 12.31
N GLU A 526 20.37 -21.97 13.50
CA GLU A 526 21.71 -21.56 13.94
C GLU A 526 22.80 -22.15 13.06
N GLN A 527 22.67 -23.41 12.65
CA GLN A 527 23.60 -24.05 11.72
C GLN A 527 23.59 -23.36 10.35
N ALA A 528 22.41 -23.09 9.80
CA ALA A 528 22.26 -22.40 8.51
C ALA A 528 22.87 -20.99 8.55
N MET A 529 22.61 -20.24 9.63
CA MET A 529 23.13 -18.89 9.79
C MET A 529 24.65 -18.88 10.01
N ALA A 530 25.18 -19.80 10.83
CA ALA A 530 26.62 -19.94 11.03
C ALA A 530 27.34 -20.33 9.73
N ALA A 531 26.73 -21.17 8.88
CA ALA A 531 27.27 -21.50 7.58
C ALA A 531 27.32 -20.26 6.66
N PHE A 532 26.27 -19.46 6.64
CA PHE A 532 26.23 -18.20 5.87
C PHE A 532 27.27 -17.19 6.37
N ASP A 533 27.32 -16.93 7.67
CA ASP A 533 28.28 -16.00 8.28
C ASP A 533 29.72 -16.41 8.01
N LYS A 534 30.00 -17.72 8.08
CA LYS A 534 31.31 -18.25 7.70
C LYS A 534 31.66 -17.94 6.24
N ARG A 535 30.72 -18.13 5.30
CA ARG A 535 30.94 -17.77 3.89
C ARG A 535 31.22 -16.28 3.72
N VAL A 536 30.46 -15.43 4.40
CA VAL A 536 30.65 -13.97 4.35
C VAL A 536 32.05 -13.57 4.85
N GLU A 537 32.49 -14.12 5.98
CA GLU A 537 33.83 -13.83 6.53
C GLU A 537 34.95 -14.39 5.63
N GLU A 538 34.78 -15.57 5.05
CA GLU A 538 35.74 -16.14 4.08
C GLU A 538 35.88 -15.26 2.84
N VAL A 539 34.76 -14.78 2.28
CA VAL A 539 34.77 -13.89 1.11
C VAL A 539 35.37 -12.53 1.47
N LYS A 540 34.98 -11.96 2.61
CA LYS A 540 35.53 -10.70 3.13
C LYS A 540 37.04 -10.76 3.29
N GLY A 541 37.57 -11.84 3.88
CA GLY A 541 39.00 -12.04 4.04
C GLY A 541 39.78 -12.13 2.73
N LYS A 542 39.12 -12.56 1.64
CA LYS A 542 39.72 -12.72 0.31
C LYS A 542 39.53 -11.53 -0.63
N LEU A 543 38.64 -10.58 -0.31
CA LEU A 543 38.38 -9.41 -1.16
C LEU A 543 39.62 -8.50 -1.28
N GLY A 544 40.38 -8.30 -0.19
CA GLY A 544 41.55 -7.41 -0.18
C GLY A 544 41.19 -6.01 -0.69
N SER A 545 42.04 -5.43 -1.55
CA SER A 545 41.79 -4.10 -2.15
C SER A 545 40.60 -4.04 -3.10
N LYS A 546 40.02 -5.18 -3.50
CA LYS A 546 38.79 -5.18 -4.31
C LYS A 546 37.60 -4.62 -3.52
N ALA A 547 37.64 -4.70 -2.19
CA ALA A 547 36.63 -4.12 -1.32
C ALA A 547 36.54 -2.58 -1.44
N ASP A 548 37.61 -1.91 -1.88
CA ASP A 548 37.61 -0.45 -2.09
C ASP A 548 36.78 -0.01 -3.32
N THR A 549 36.32 -0.97 -4.13
CA THR A 549 35.45 -0.72 -5.30
C THR A 549 34.11 -0.15 -4.84
N LYS A 550 33.78 1.06 -5.30
CA LYS A 550 32.50 1.72 -4.98
C LYS A 550 31.34 1.11 -5.76
N VAL A 551 30.55 0.29 -5.09
CA VAL A 551 29.37 -0.38 -5.66
C VAL A 551 28.12 0.48 -5.55
N SER A 552 27.56 0.86 -6.70
CA SER A 552 26.27 1.52 -6.86
C SER A 552 25.17 0.47 -7.08
N VAL A 553 24.03 0.63 -6.41
CA VAL A 553 22.85 -0.25 -6.56
C VAL A 553 21.64 0.59 -6.95
N VAL A 554 21.07 0.31 -8.13
CA VAL A 554 20.00 1.10 -8.73
C VAL A 554 18.80 0.21 -9.08
N ARG A 555 17.60 0.71 -8.80
CA ARG A 555 16.35 0.05 -9.19
C ARG A 555 15.61 0.88 -10.22
N PHE A 556 15.26 0.27 -11.33
CA PHE A 556 14.33 0.84 -12.31
C PHE A 556 12.95 0.22 -12.16
N SER A 557 11.91 1.05 -12.17
CA SER A 557 10.51 0.60 -12.20
C SER A 557 9.69 1.55 -13.07
N ALA A 558 8.52 1.12 -13.52
CA ALA A 558 7.63 1.98 -14.31
C ALA A 558 7.15 3.25 -13.58
N LYS A 559 7.24 3.31 -12.24
CA LYS A 559 6.77 4.45 -11.44
C LYS A 559 7.89 5.43 -11.07
N GLN A 560 9.08 4.91 -10.80
CA GLN A 560 10.20 5.69 -10.27
C GLN A 560 11.52 4.92 -10.39
N VAL A 561 12.63 5.66 -10.41
CA VAL A 561 13.98 5.11 -10.32
C VAL A 561 14.54 5.42 -8.93
N ARG A 562 15.27 4.49 -8.33
CA ARG A 562 15.78 4.60 -6.96
C ARG A 562 17.23 4.16 -6.87
N ILE A 563 18.00 4.79 -5.98
CA ILE A 563 19.27 4.23 -5.50
C ILE A 563 19.07 3.60 -4.13
N TYR A 564 19.74 2.50 -3.88
CA TYR A 564 19.62 1.70 -2.67
C TYR A 564 20.75 2.02 -1.68
N GLN A 565 20.40 2.24 -0.42
CA GLN A 565 21.32 2.69 0.62
C GLN A 565 21.72 1.51 1.54
N LYS A 566 22.39 1.76 2.68
CA LYS A 566 22.92 0.69 3.54
C LYS A 566 21.86 -0.18 4.21
N GLN A 567 20.68 0.35 4.53
CA GLN A 567 19.64 -0.37 5.29
C GLN A 567 18.73 -1.24 4.40
N THR A 568 19.19 -1.59 3.20
CA THR A 568 18.48 -2.45 2.24
C THR A 568 19.08 -3.84 2.22
N PHE A 569 18.36 -4.83 1.68
CA PHE A 569 18.83 -6.22 1.59
C PHE A 569 20.24 -6.33 0.99
N SER A 570 20.45 -5.81 -0.23
CA SER A 570 21.77 -5.78 -0.86
C SER A 570 22.76 -4.88 -0.11
N GLY A 571 22.29 -3.76 0.44
CA GLY A 571 23.13 -2.81 1.19
C GLY A 571 23.74 -3.42 2.44
N VAL A 572 22.99 -4.23 3.19
CA VAL A 572 23.45 -4.91 4.40
C VAL A 572 24.53 -5.93 4.07
N LEU A 573 24.36 -6.75 3.03
CA LEU A 573 25.37 -7.73 2.64
C LEU A 573 26.66 -7.06 2.14
N LEU A 574 26.55 -6.03 1.29
CA LEU A 574 27.71 -5.25 0.84
C LEU A 574 28.49 -4.65 2.03
N ASN A 575 27.76 -4.13 3.03
CA ASN A 575 28.36 -3.60 4.25
C ASN A 575 29.03 -4.68 5.10
N GLN A 576 28.43 -5.87 5.24
CA GLN A 576 29.03 -7.01 5.94
C GLN A 576 30.37 -7.44 5.31
N LEU A 577 30.41 -7.49 3.97
CA LEU A 577 31.61 -7.77 3.18
C LEU A 577 32.65 -6.65 3.20
N GLY A 578 32.32 -5.47 3.72
CA GLY A 578 33.19 -4.30 3.72
C GLY A 578 33.40 -3.67 2.34
N ILE A 579 32.49 -3.92 1.39
CA ILE A 579 32.56 -3.35 0.05
C ILE A 579 32.14 -1.88 0.10
N ALA A 580 32.96 -1.01 -0.47
CA ALA A 580 32.73 0.43 -0.47
C ALA A 580 31.47 0.83 -1.25
N ARG A 581 30.83 1.92 -0.81
CA ARG A 581 29.70 2.54 -1.49
C ARG A 581 30.10 3.94 -2.00
N PRO A 582 29.53 4.43 -3.12
CA PRO A 582 29.61 5.84 -3.49
C PRO A 582 29.06 6.73 -2.37
N GLU A 583 29.57 7.95 -2.20
CA GLU A 583 29.14 8.87 -1.13
C GLU A 583 27.62 9.13 -1.15
N SER A 584 27.01 9.17 -2.34
CA SER A 584 25.57 9.28 -2.52
C SER A 584 24.77 8.10 -1.97
N GLN A 585 25.40 6.94 -1.83
CA GLN A 585 24.81 5.66 -1.39
C GLN A 585 25.41 5.11 -0.08
N ASP A 586 26.32 5.85 0.55
CA ASP A 586 27.00 5.49 1.79
C ASP A 586 26.24 6.02 3.03
N LYS A 587 24.89 6.03 2.98
CA LYS A 587 24.04 6.62 4.02
C LYS A 587 23.33 5.55 4.85
N GLU A 588 23.16 5.83 6.14
CA GLU A 588 22.30 5.06 7.07
C GLU A 588 20.81 5.35 6.82
N SER A 589 20.36 5.01 5.62
CA SER A 589 18.98 5.17 5.18
C SER A 589 18.57 3.97 4.30
N PHE A 590 17.31 3.96 3.85
CA PHE A 590 16.75 2.86 3.05
C PHE A 590 16.95 3.09 1.54
N ILE A 591 16.33 4.12 0.98
CA ILE A 591 16.40 4.42 -0.46
C ILE A 591 16.41 5.93 -0.70
N GLU A 592 16.78 6.33 -1.90
CA GLU A 592 16.56 7.69 -2.42
C GLU A 592 15.87 7.60 -3.79
N VAL A 593 14.84 8.42 -3.99
CA VAL A 593 14.09 8.49 -5.27
C VAL A 593 14.80 9.46 -6.19
N MET A 594 15.00 9.03 -7.43
CA MET A 594 15.82 9.73 -8.40
C MET A 594 14.97 10.56 -9.37
N SER A 595 15.48 11.73 -9.75
CA SER A 595 15.07 12.48 -10.93
C SER A 595 16.20 12.45 -11.96
N LYS A 596 15.96 12.95 -13.18
CA LYS A 596 17.00 13.00 -14.21
C LYS A 596 18.17 13.87 -13.78
N GLU A 597 17.89 14.97 -13.09
CA GLU A 597 18.90 15.91 -12.57
C GLU A 597 19.82 15.27 -11.52
N THR A 598 19.33 14.25 -10.81
CA THR A 598 20.11 13.55 -9.78
C THR A 598 20.81 12.29 -10.30
N ILE A 599 20.77 11.98 -11.60
CA ILE A 599 21.52 10.88 -12.23
C ILE A 599 23.00 10.79 -11.80
N PRO A 600 23.76 11.89 -11.62
CA PRO A 600 25.13 11.83 -11.11
C PRO A 600 25.30 11.05 -9.79
N SER A 601 24.28 11.03 -8.93
CA SER A 601 24.29 10.26 -7.67
C SER A 601 24.24 8.73 -7.88
N MET A 602 24.02 8.26 -9.11
CA MET A 602 24.07 6.84 -9.46
C MET A 602 25.49 6.34 -9.77
N ASP A 603 26.48 7.24 -9.91
CA ASP A 603 27.83 6.85 -10.32
C ASP A 603 28.51 5.94 -9.28
N GLY A 604 29.54 5.23 -9.72
CA GLY A 604 30.35 4.33 -8.93
C GLY A 604 31.48 3.72 -9.77
N ASP A 605 32.25 2.81 -9.18
CA ASP A 605 33.21 2.02 -9.96
C ASP A 605 32.50 0.88 -10.72
N VAL A 606 31.40 0.38 -10.14
CA VAL A 606 30.45 -0.54 -10.75
C VAL A 606 29.03 -0.19 -10.33
N MET A 607 28.07 -0.36 -11.24
CA MET A 607 26.65 -0.20 -10.99
C MET A 607 25.96 -1.54 -11.25
N PHE A 608 25.38 -2.12 -10.21
CA PHE A 608 24.40 -3.18 -10.35
C PHE A 608 23.01 -2.57 -10.39
N TYR A 609 22.24 -2.91 -11.41
CA TYR A 609 20.86 -2.47 -11.52
C TYR A 609 19.91 -3.63 -11.74
N PHE A 610 18.73 -3.55 -11.12
CA PHE A 610 17.65 -4.49 -11.37
C PHE A 610 16.39 -3.75 -11.79
N VAL A 611 15.51 -4.46 -12.48
CA VAL A 611 14.31 -3.91 -13.11
C VAL A 611 13.10 -4.56 -12.49
N SER A 612 12.22 -3.75 -11.91
CA SER A 612 10.93 -4.23 -11.43
C SER A 612 9.90 -4.17 -12.53
N GLU A 613 9.77 -5.30 -13.19
CA GLU A 613 8.87 -5.49 -14.31
C GLU A 613 7.86 -6.58 -14.00
N ASN A 614 6.58 -6.27 -14.21
CA ASN A 614 5.55 -7.27 -14.36
C ASN A 614 5.25 -7.41 -15.86
N PRO A 615 5.68 -8.52 -16.50
CA PRO A 615 5.49 -8.71 -17.93
C PRO A 615 4.04 -8.49 -18.36
N GLY A 616 3.83 -7.62 -19.34
CA GLY A 616 2.50 -7.27 -19.87
C GLY A 616 1.64 -6.35 -18.98
N LYS A 617 2.15 -5.90 -17.82
CA LYS A 617 1.45 -4.96 -16.92
C LYS A 617 2.19 -3.63 -16.73
N THR A 618 3.52 -3.64 -16.76
CA THR A 618 4.34 -2.44 -16.56
C THR A 618 5.40 -2.33 -17.64
N ASP A 619 5.82 -1.11 -17.94
CA ASP A 619 6.80 -0.82 -18.98
C ASP A 619 8.12 -0.30 -18.37
N ALA A 620 8.71 -1.09 -17.47
CA ALA A 620 9.93 -0.71 -16.77
C ALA A 620 11.17 -0.79 -17.70
N ALA A 621 11.13 -1.67 -18.72
CA ALA A 621 12.16 -1.77 -19.73
C ALA A 621 12.34 -0.45 -20.52
N ASN A 622 11.25 0.22 -20.90
CA ASN A 622 11.35 1.53 -21.56
C ASN A 622 11.93 2.61 -20.64
N VAL A 623 11.65 2.56 -19.33
CA VAL A 623 12.27 3.47 -18.35
C VAL A 623 13.79 3.24 -18.31
N VAL A 624 14.27 1.99 -18.30
CA VAL A 624 15.71 1.70 -18.37
C VAL A 624 16.33 2.30 -19.63
N GLU A 625 15.71 2.07 -20.79
CA GLU A 625 16.20 2.59 -22.07
C GLU A 625 16.23 4.12 -22.11
N GLU A 626 15.18 4.76 -21.61
CA GLU A 626 15.07 6.22 -21.53
C GLU A 626 16.16 6.81 -20.62
N TRP A 627 16.42 6.19 -19.47
CA TRP A 627 17.45 6.66 -18.55
C TRP A 627 18.86 6.39 -19.08
N LYS A 628 19.11 5.26 -19.71
CA LYS A 628 20.41 4.97 -20.33
C LYS A 628 20.74 5.89 -21.52
N LYS A 629 19.74 6.41 -22.21
CA LYS A 629 19.89 7.38 -23.31
C LYS A 629 20.09 8.82 -22.83
N ASP A 630 19.86 9.11 -21.56
CA ASP A 630 20.03 10.44 -21.00
C ASP A 630 21.52 10.87 -21.04
N PRO A 631 21.83 12.09 -21.49
CA PRO A 631 23.21 12.58 -21.53
C PRO A 631 23.93 12.53 -20.18
N LEU A 632 23.22 12.76 -19.07
CA LEU A 632 23.81 12.67 -17.72
C LEU A 632 24.21 11.24 -17.39
N PHE A 633 23.41 10.25 -17.81
CA PHE A 633 23.70 8.83 -17.59
C PHE A 633 24.89 8.37 -18.44
N GLN A 634 24.93 8.80 -19.71
CA GLN A 634 26.06 8.54 -20.61
C GLN A 634 27.36 9.19 -20.12
N ASN A 635 27.26 10.29 -19.36
CA ASN A 635 28.42 10.99 -18.84
C ASN A 635 28.96 10.41 -17.52
N LEU A 636 28.26 9.47 -16.87
CA LEU A 636 28.75 8.80 -15.65
C LEU A 636 30.04 8.03 -15.92
N ASN A 637 30.93 7.97 -14.93
CA ASN A 637 32.19 7.22 -15.07
C ASN A 637 31.92 5.72 -15.23
N VAL A 638 30.96 5.19 -14.47
CA VAL A 638 30.55 3.79 -14.55
C VAL A 638 30.05 3.39 -15.94
N THR A 639 29.34 4.30 -16.62
CA THR A 639 28.86 4.09 -17.99
C THR A 639 30.00 4.11 -19.00
N LYS A 640 30.90 5.10 -18.90
CA LYS A 640 32.09 5.21 -19.76
C LYS A 640 33.02 4.00 -19.65
N ASN A 641 33.09 3.40 -18.46
CA ASN A 641 33.90 2.22 -18.18
C ASN A 641 33.19 0.89 -18.51
N ASN A 642 31.96 0.94 -19.03
CA ASN A 642 31.15 -0.24 -19.34
C ASN A 642 30.94 -1.17 -18.13
N LYS A 643 30.66 -0.58 -16.96
CA LYS A 643 30.46 -1.28 -15.68
C LYS A 643 29.03 -1.13 -15.13
N VAL A 644 28.05 -1.06 -16.04
CA VAL A 644 26.62 -1.03 -15.72
C VAL A 644 26.03 -2.41 -16.00
N ILE A 645 25.72 -3.16 -14.94
CA ILE A 645 25.41 -4.59 -14.98
C ILE A 645 23.98 -4.82 -14.51
N GLN A 646 23.19 -5.51 -15.34
CA GLN A 646 21.86 -5.94 -14.93
C GLN A 646 21.96 -7.17 -14.04
N VAL A 647 21.17 -7.18 -12.96
CA VAL A 647 21.08 -8.30 -12.03
C VAL A 647 19.63 -8.67 -11.78
N ASP A 648 19.40 -9.87 -11.23
CA ASP A 648 18.07 -10.39 -10.95
C ASP A 648 17.42 -9.70 -9.74
N GLU A 649 16.17 -9.24 -9.87
CA GLU A 649 15.46 -8.56 -8.77
C GLU A 649 15.09 -9.52 -7.63
N GLY A 650 14.80 -10.79 -7.93
CA GLY A 650 14.52 -11.83 -6.94
C GLY A 650 15.67 -11.95 -5.97
N ILE A 651 16.87 -12.18 -6.52
CA ILE A 651 18.11 -12.37 -5.79
C ILE A 651 18.57 -11.08 -5.08
N TRP A 652 18.55 -9.93 -5.77
CA TRP A 652 19.15 -8.70 -5.22
C TRP A 652 18.25 -7.92 -4.26
N ASN A 653 16.95 -8.24 -4.18
CA ASN A 653 16.03 -7.46 -3.36
C ASN A 653 14.73 -8.17 -2.95
N SER A 654 13.93 -8.64 -3.91
CA SER A 654 12.51 -8.91 -3.68
C SER A 654 12.20 -10.24 -3.01
N ALA A 655 13.08 -11.24 -3.12
CA ALA A 655 12.94 -12.48 -2.38
C ALA A 655 13.38 -12.27 -0.91
N GLY A 656 14.54 -11.62 -0.72
CA GLY A 656 14.92 -10.99 0.54
C GLY A 656 15.25 -11.96 1.69
N GLY A 657 15.41 -13.25 1.40
CA GLY A 657 15.63 -14.29 2.39
C GLY A 657 17.03 -14.94 2.33
N TYR A 658 17.12 -16.11 2.95
CA TYR A 658 18.36 -16.87 3.12
C TYR A 658 18.99 -17.33 1.80
N GLU A 659 18.19 -17.88 0.88
CA GLU A 659 18.69 -18.43 -0.37
C GLU A 659 19.13 -17.30 -1.30
N ALA A 660 18.31 -16.24 -1.41
CA ALA A 660 18.67 -15.04 -2.16
C ALA A 660 19.97 -14.39 -1.64
N ALA A 661 20.22 -14.41 -0.32
CA ALA A 661 21.45 -13.86 0.25
C ALA A 661 22.69 -14.70 -0.12
N ASN A 662 22.55 -16.03 -0.17
CA ASN A 662 23.62 -16.92 -0.62
C ASN A 662 23.91 -16.73 -2.11
N LEU A 663 22.87 -16.62 -2.95
CA LEU A 663 23.02 -16.38 -4.39
C LEU A 663 23.62 -15.00 -4.68
N LEU A 664 23.19 -13.96 -3.95
CA LEU A 664 23.76 -12.62 -4.04
C LEU A 664 25.26 -12.65 -3.69
N LEU A 665 25.65 -13.38 -2.64
CA LEU A 665 27.06 -13.57 -2.29
C LEU A 665 27.83 -14.28 -3.41
N ASP A 666 27.24 -15.29 -4.04
CA ASP A 666 27.85 -16.01 -5.17
C ASP A 666 28.05 -15.12 -6.40
N GLU A 667 27.08 -14.27 -6.73
CA GLU A 667 27.23 -13.29 -7.82
C GLU A 667 28.33 -12.26 -7.53
N LEU A 668 28.45 -11.80 -6.27
CA LEU A 668 29.54 -10.91 -5.87
C LEU A 668 30.90 -11.61 -5.93
N VAL A 669 30.98 -12.86 -5.47
CA VAL A 669 32.19 -13.70 -5.55
C VAL A 669 32.62 -13.87 -7.01
N ALA A 670 31.68 -14.18 -7.90
CA ALA A 670 31.93 -14.32 -9.32
C ALA A 670 32.39 -13.00 -9.95
N TYR A 671 31.75 -11.88 -9.61
CA TYR A 671 32.10 -10.57 -10.14
C TYR A 671 33.50 -10.11 -9.71
N PHE A 672 33.84 -10.28 -8.44
CA PHE A 672 35.14 -9.89 -7.90
C PHE A 672 36.24 -10.94 -8.12
N ASP A 673 35.93 -12.08 -8.74
CA ASP A 673 36.86 -13.22 -8.94
C ASP A 673 37.57 -13.59 -7.62
N VAL A 674 36.76 -13.90 -6.60
CA VAL A 674 37.21 -14.24 -5.24
C VAL A 674 37.06 -15.74 -5.02
N LYS A 675 38.08 -16.52 -5.38
CA LYS A 675 38.06 -17.99 -5.26
C LYS A 675 38.27 -18.48 -3.84
#